data_AF-A0A1X7VWF7-F1
#
_entry.id   AF-A0A1X7VWF7-F1
#
_cell.length_a   1.000
_cell.length_b   1.000
_cell.length_c   1.000
_cell.angle_alpha   90.00
_cell.angle_beta   90.00
_cell.angle_gamma   90.00
#
_symmetry.space_group_name_H-M   'P 1'
#
loop_
_entity.id
_entity.type
_entity.pdbx_description
1 polymer ?
#
loop_
_entity_poly.entity_id
_entity_poly.type
_entity_poly.pdbx_seq_one_letter_code
_entity_poly.pdbx_strand_id
1 'polypeptide(L)'
;MFGTRRGDWGRGSRARGRGSYRGGDESPGRHRKGNASDEAEEQVRDLFSKKFQFHDEIPSTWKLPDPQQIFHHPQYSHRSLLDIRNKLNSVKSKLDDKEITSWHRHTKFTNRAGNIIPEVRKRHQPELCTQGWTKLHEILTVFNIVPDSVIRLNSLHLCEAPGAFVTSLNHYLKIHRMDIVWQWRATTLNPYYEGNSTVALIDQDRFMIETIDNWYFGQDNSGDITIWDNVIGLVEKVKKELKDVHLVTADGSIDCANSPAEQETIVSQLLFCETVAAFLVLRDDGTFILKSFTTLECQSACLLYLLATCFKKVNVYKPVSSKAGNSEQYIVCVGFKGRSVITDVHLNKLKQGFNATFSNRSLFPMASIPESFWAQLAECSLKFSTYQIHAIEENLRLYVCMKNSERKLIKEVKDICCEKFIERCKLKKLPRDKGILPSLHLDGVHGLHAVSLPVVSLSDAVRDRRTTGSFISRMTAIQRPWADTVQSIKLSGENYSVSTTGLSDAGKLVIHCLGYTGTGHEDEGIGSIDKEQSLSAIAVEPDDVFWLKSRHIQKSFDKQNLHTLDGKRVEKVTNSKFCSNESLRKLTGIIDKAEIIQSSNMADFAHIVSKSIPCHALLASNPPFYLNAEALNLAALDSLTGVVSQITVASEQCLSFVDLWGGPSGYGQYVYWTKCSHSIQGWGVVRSEVRSLHPSPMLARFVQWDTFQILGSVQGLNIVSNDTVNSIVAAVQSECPEGVQLVIGDVSSLPFGSHPPGNEECHTKQQFLTQCVCALKLMSHGGSFVCRLYSLLTRFSAALLYLLHSVFHEVALIKPITSSPVSPEQFIVCKGYVGCPTIICDLLLEVNNHISDLKQHQGYGHSGSTSDVLEIIPVQQLFDDTFYQYLASHNERMLKLQAHTLLKLEKYYLEPQVLSRDDISEKLKLGMLELLKLPKQIM
;
A
#
# COMPACT_ATOMS: atom_id res chain seq x y z
N MET A 1 -17.43 40.09 -61.34
CA MET A 1 -18.21 41.27 -61.76
C MET A 1 -17.83 42.47 -60.91
N PHE A 2 -18.15 43.68 -61.38
CA PHE A 2 -18.01 45.01 -60.77
C PHE A 2 -18.32 45.08 -59.25
N GLY A 3 -17.80 46.02 -58.45
CA GLY A 3 -16.90 47.16 -58.73
C GLY A 3 -16.47 47.88 -57.43
N THR A 4 -15.41 48.71 -57.44
CA THR A 4 -15.47 50.21 -57.34
C THR A 4 -15.87 50.81 -55.96
N ARG A 5 -15.24 51.85 -55.38
CA ARG A 5 -14.31 52.90 -55.91
C ARG A 5 -13.70 53.79 -54.77
N ARG A 6 -12.49 54.34 -55.02
CA ARG A 6 -11.92 55.67 -54.60
C ARG A 6 -11.65 55.97 -53.10
N GLY A 7 -10.70 56.85 -52.74
CA GLY A 7 -9.79 57.73 -53.54
C GLY A 7 -8.43 57.99 -52.82
N ASP A 8 -7.31 58.35 -53.50
CA ASP A 8 -6.98 59.62 -54.19
C ASP A 8 -6.67 60.76 -53.17
N TRP A 9 -5.48 61.39 -52.97
CA TRP A 9 -4.17 61.59 -53.68
C TRP A 9 -3.01 61.72 -52.62
N GLY A 10 -1.70 61.97 -52.88
CA GLY A 10 -0.83 61.99 -54.09
C GLY A 10 0.46 62.83 -53.94
N ARG A 11 1.46 62.65 -54.84
CA ARG A 11 2.70 63.47 -55.15
C ARG A 11 3.70 63.72 -53.97
N GLY A 12 5.03 63.72 -54.11
CA GLY A 12 6.04 63.62 -55.19
C GLY A 12 7.43 64.02 -54.61
N SER A 13 8.58 64.13 -55.30
CA SER A 13 9.05 63.74 -56.64
C SER A 13 10.57 64.05 -56.81
N ARG A 14 11.36 63.20 -57.50
CA ARG A 14 12.77 63.41 -58.01
C ARG A 14 13.92 63.44 -56.97
N ALA A 15 15.22 63.38 -57.33
CA ALA A 15 16.03 62.60 -58.31
C ALA A 15 17.50 63.11 -58.28
N ARG A 16 18.47 62.30 -58.77
CA ARG A 16 19.94 62.55 -58.86
C ARG A 16 20.68 62.40 -57.52
N GLY A 17 21.88 61.81 -57.40
CA GLY A 17 22.70 61.09 -58.39
C GLY A 17 24.13 61.63 -58.50
N ARG A 18 25.13 60.86 -58.04
CA ARG A 18 26.55 60.82 -58.48
C ARG A 18 27.29 59.71 -57.71
N GLY A 19 28.18 58.98 -58.38
CA GLY A 19 28.93 57.86 -57.79
C GLY A 19 30.38 58.20 -57.44
N SER A 20 31.07 57.23 -56.85
CA SER A 20 32.52 57.20 -56.67
C SER A 20 32.97 55.73 -56.60
N TYR A 21 34.04 55.38 -57.32
CA TYR A 21 34.67 54.05 -57.33
C TYR A 21 35.89 54.04 -56.40
N ARG A 22 35.98 53.02 -55.54
CA ARG A 22 37.12 52.45 -54.80
C ARG A 22 36.49 51.59 -53.70
N GLY A 23 36.94 50.40 -53.34
CA GLY A 23 38.12 49.59 -53.61
C GLY A 23 37.97 48.41 -52.63
N GLY A 24 38.36 47.19 -53.01
CA GLY A 24 37.87 45.99 -52.33
C GLY A 24 38.40 45.80 -50.90
N ASP A 25 37.65 45.02 -50.12
CA ASP A 25 38.24 43.97 -49.28
C ASP A 25 37.21 42.83 -49.08
N GLU A 26 37.67 41.58 -49.05
CA GLU A 26 36.82 40.42 -48.77
C GLU A 26 36.82 40.12 -47.27
N SER A 27 35.65 39.86 -46.68
CA SER A 27 35.56 39.34 -45.32
C SER A 27 34.29 38.48 -45.15
N PRO A 28 34.41 37.25 -44.61
CA PRO A 28 33.33 36.28 -44.68
C PRO A 28 32.26 36.44 -43.59
N GLY A 29 31.04 36.02 -43.93
CA GLY A 29 30.10 35.46 -42.96
C GLY A 29 29.42 36.42 -41.99
N ARG A 30 28.38 37.15 -42.45
CA ARG A 30 27.34 37.66 -41.55
C ARG A 30 26.72 36.50 -40.77
N HIS A 31 26.91 36.44 -39.46
CA HIS A 31 26.06 35.63 -38.59
C HIS A 31 24.59 36.04 -38.76
N ARG A 32 23.76 35.13 -39.29
CA ARG A 32 22.31 35.23 -39.15
C ARG A 32 21.99 35.16 -37.66
N LYS A 33 21.48 36.25 -37.09
CA LYS A 33 20.70 36.16 -35.85
C LYS A 33 19.44 35.37 -36.19
N GLY A 34 19.37 34.10 -35.77
CA GLY A 34 18.11 33.36 -35.74
C GLY A 34 17.10 34.09 -34.84
N ASN A 35 15.82 34.00 -35.17
CA ASN A 35 14.76 34.53 -34.33
C ASN A 35 14.57 33.61 -33.11
N ALA A 36 14.14 34.13 -31.96
CA ALA A 36 13.99 33.29 -30.75
C ALA A 36 12.99 32.12 -30.94
N SER A 37 11.99 32.32 -31.81
CA SER A 37 11.05 31.27 -32.24
C SER A 37 11.73 30.16 -33.03
N ASP A 38 12.75 30.46 -33.85
CA ASP A 38 13.47 29.45 -34.64
C ASP A 38 14.26 28.51 -33.71
N GLU A 39 14.94 29.09 -32.70
CA GLU A 39 15.66 28.35 -31.65
C GLU A 39 14.70 27.48 -30.81
N ALA A 40 13.49 27.99 -30.54
CA ALA A 40 12.48 27.25 -29.81
C ALA A 40 11.95 26.05 -30.61
N GLU A 41 11.68 26.22 -31.91
CA GLU A 41 11.28 25.11 -32.80
C GLU A 41 12.36 24.05 -32.98
N GLU A 42 13.63 24.45 -33.05
CA GLU A 42 14.77 23.52 -33.11
C GLU A 42 14.85 22.68 -31.83
N GLN A 43 14.78 23.29 -30.65
CA GLN A 43 14.72 22.56 -29.37
C GLN A 43 13.54 21.58 -29.33
N VAL A 44 12.34 21.97 -29.79
CA VAL A 44 11.19 21.05 -29.82
C VAL A 44 11.42 19.87 -30.77
N ARG A 45 12.01 20.11 -31.94
CA ARG A 45 12.34 19.05 -32.92
C ARG A 45 13.27 18.00 -32.33
N ASP A 46 14.29 18.43 -31.59
CA ASP A 46 15.23 17.56 -30.90
C ASP A 46 14.60 16.74 -29.77
N LEU A 47 13.61 17.29 -29.06
CA LEU A 47 12.91 16.54 -28.01
C LEU A 47 12.16 15.32 -28.57
N PHE A 48 11.58 15.44 -29.78
CA PHE A 48 10.86 14.36 -30.46
C PHE A 48 11.74 13.43 -31.33
N SER A 49 13.05 13.69 -31.45
CA SER A 49 13.96 12.92 -32.33
C SER A 49 14.68 11.77 -31.63
N LYS A 50 14.44 11.57 -30.32
CA LYS A 50 15.17 10.67 -29.41
C LYS A 50 14.86 9.19 -29.63
N LYS A 51 15.26 8.69 -30.79
CA LYS A 51 15.12 7.31 -31.26
C LYS A 51 16.48 6.73 -31.68
N PHE A 52 16.66 5.44 -31.44
CA PHE A 52 17.65 4.58 -32.06
C PHE A 52 16.94 3.31 -32.56
N GLN A 53 17.39 2.72 -33.66
CA GLN A 53 16.86 1.46 -34.18
C GLN A 53 18.03 0.53 -34.47
N PHE A 54 17.95 -0.70 -33.97
CA PHE A 54 18.94 -1.74 -34.22
C PHE A 54 18.68 -2.43 -35.56
N HIS A 55 19.76 -2.76 -36.28
CA HIS A 55 19.70 -3.39 -37.59
C HIS A 55 20.76 -4.50 -37.69
N ASP A 56 20.34 -5.70 -38.06
CA ASP A 56 21.26 -6.78 -38.45
C ASP A 56 21.81 -6.44 -39.85
N GLU A 57 22.94 -5.73 -39.90
CA GLU A 57 23.54 -5.14 -41.12
C GLU A 57 23.76 -6.17 -42.23
N ILE A 58 24.07 -7.41 -41.85
CA ILE A 58 24.11 -8.57 -42.73
C ILE A 58 22.95 -9.49 -42.27
N PRO A 59 21.83 -9.57 -43.02
CA PRO A 59 20.64 -10.25 -42.55
C PRO A 59 20.89 -11.71 -42.12
N SER A 60 20.44 -12.05 -40.91
CA SER A 60 20.59 -13.35 -40.25
C SER A 60 21.97 -13.63 -39.63
N THR A 61 22.82 -12.61 -39.36
CA THR A 61 24.02 -12.80 -38.54
C THR A 61 23.72 -12.78 -37.04
N TRP A 62 22.74 -11.99 -36.61
CA TRP A 62 22.30 -11.97 -35.21
C TRP A 62 21.39 -13.17 -34.92
N LYS A 63 21.96 -14.22 -34.34
CA LYS A 63 21.27 -15.45 -33.97
C LYS A 63 21.22 -15.61 -32.45
N LEU A 64 20.15 -16.22 -31.97
CA LEU A 64 20.02 -16.61 -30.57
C LEU A 64 21.11 -17.64 -30.23
N PRO A 65 21.91 -17.45 -29.17
CA PRO A 65 22.96 -18.40 -28.78
C PRO A 65 22.39 -19.76 -28.38
N ASP A 66 23.23 -20.80 -28.37
CA ASP A 66 22.84 -22.15 -27.95
C ASP A 66 22.19 -22.10 -26.54
N PRO A 67 20.97 -22.65 -26.34
CA PRO A 67 20.31 -22.64 -25.04
C PRO A 67 21.10 -23.39 -23.95
N GLN A 68 22.08 -24.23 -24.30
CA GLN A 68 23.02 -24.81 -23.35
C GLN A 68 24.00 -23.78 -22.76
N GLN A 69 24.23 -22.62 -23.40
CA GLN A 69 25.14 -21.58 -22.89
C GLN A 69 24.46 -20.58 -21.93
N ILE A 70 23.12 -20.61 -21.85
CA ILE A 70 22.33 -19.72 -21.00
C ILE A 70 22.69 -19.90 -19.52
N PHE A 71 23.01 -18.80 -18.84
CA PHE A 71 23.41 -18.73 -17.42
C PHE A 71 24.72 -19.44 -17.02
N HIS A 72 25.50 -19.96 -17.95
CA HIS A 72 26.73 -20.70 -17.61
C HIS A 72 27.90 -19.78 -17.22
N HIS A 73 27.97 -18.56 -17.76
CA HIS A 73 29.10 -17.65 -17.56
C HIS A 73 28.84 -16.64 -16.41
N PRO A 74 29.90 -16.12 -15.76
CA PRO A 74 29.78 -14.95 -14.88
C PRO A 74 29.35 -13.71 -15.69
N GLN A 75 28.93 -12.66 -14.98
CA GLN A 75 28.70 -11.35 -15.58
C GLN A 75 30.03 -10.73 -16.04
N TYR A 76 29.96 -9.85 -17.03
CA TYR A 76 31.11 -9.19 -17.63
C TYR A 76 30.79 -7.74 -18.01
N SER A 77 31.80 -6.88 -18.05
CA SER A 77 31.65 -5.48 -18.46
C SER A 77 32.31 -5.25 -19.83
N HIS A 78 31.54 -4.73 -20.80
CA HIS A 78 32.10 -4.29 -22.07
C HIS A 78 32.78 -2.93 -21.89
N ARG A 79 34.05 -2.79 -22.30
CA ARG A 79 34.87 -1.58 -22.04
C ARG A 79 34.18 -0.28 -22.45
N SER A 80 33.66 -0.22 -23.68
CA SER A 80 32.97 0.98 -24.18
C SER A 80 31.73 1.38 -23.36
N LEU A 81 31.02 0.41 -22.77
CA LEU A 81 29.85 0.69 -21.92
C LEU A 81 30.27 1.14 -20.51
N LEU A 82 31.34 0.55 -19.97
CA LEU A 82 31.92 0.95 -18.69
C LEU A 82 32.39 2.42 -18.71
N ASP A 83 33.03 2.87 -19.79
CA ASP A 83 33.48 4.25 -19.94
C ASP A 83 32.28 5.23 -19.97
N ILE A 84 31.21 4.88 -20.68
CA ILE A 84 29.95 5.66 -20.72
C ILE A 84 29.28 5.69 -19.33
N ARG A 85 29.23 4.55 -18.64
CA ARG A 85 28.67 4.43 -17.28
C ARG A 85 29.39 5.33 -16.28
N ASN A 86 30.72 5.26 -16.26
CA ASN A 86 31.55 6.05 -15.35
C ASN A 86 31.36 7.55 -15.61
N LYS A 87 31.34 7.97 -16.89
CA LYS A 87 31.03 9.37 -17.27
C LYS A 87 29.64 9.78 -16.80
N LEU A 88 28.60 9.01 -17.09
CA LEU A 88 27.21 9.32 -16.70
C LEU A 88 27.05 9.41 -15.17
N ASN A 89 27.60 8.45 -14.43
CA ASN A 89 27.50 8.44 -12.97
C ASN A 89 28.27 9.61 -12.32
N SER A 90 29.42 10.02 -12.87
CA SER A 90 30.13 11.24 -12.41
C SER A 90 29.37 12.55 -12.67
N VAL A 91 28.39 12.56 -13.58
CA VAL A 91 27.48 13.70 -13.79
C VAL A 91 26.25 13.60 -12.89
N LYS A 92 25.73 12.39 -12.66
CA LYS A 92 24.62 12.14 -11.71
C LYS A 92 25.00 12.54 -10.28
N SER A 93 26.21 12.22 -9.81
CA SER A 93 26.65 12.53 -8.43
C SER A 93 26.77 14.03 -8.13
N LYS A 94 26.82 14.90 -9.16
CA LYS A 94 26.71 16.37 -9.01
C LYS A 94 25.35 16.83 -8.43
N LEU A 95 24.39 15.91 -8.29
CA LEU A 95 23.07 16.11 -7.71
C LEU A 95 22.96 15.70 -6.23
N ASP A 96 23.96 15.03 -5.67
CA ASP A 96 23.85 14.33 -4.38
C ASP A 96 23.69 15.29 -3.18
N ASP A 97 24.19 16.52 -3.31
CA ASP A 97 24.07 17.63 -2.36
C ASP A 97 22.78 18.47 -2.54
N LYS A 98 22.02 18.27 -3.62
CA LYS A 98 20.88 19.13 -3.97
C LYS A 98 19.64 18.75 -3.15
N GLU A 99 19.02 19.74 -2.50
CA GLU A 99 17.77 19.55 -1.75
C GLU A 99 16.63 19.18 -2.72
N ILE A 100 16.01 18.02 -2.48
CA ILE A 100 15.11 17.36 -3.42
C ILE A 100 13.86 18.20 -3.77
N THR A 101 13.31 18.97 -2.82
CA THR A 101 12.10 19.78 -3.02
C THR A 101 12.37 20.97 -3.94
N SER A 102 13.46 21.70 -3.69
CA SER A 102 13.93 22.82 -4.51
C SER A 102 14.36 22.34 -5.89
N TRP A 103 15.10 21.23 -5.96
CA TRP A 103 15.52 20.62 -7.23
C TRP A 103 14.32 20.14 -8.07
N HIS A 104 13.32 19.50 -7.45
CA HIS A 104 12.08 19.13 -8.13
C HIS A 104 11.26 20.35 -8.58
N ARG A 105 11.19 21.42 -7.78
CA ARG A 105 10.54 22.68 -8.19
C ARG A 105 11.24 23.29 -9.41
N HIS A 106 12.58 23.31 -9.42
CA HIS A 106 13.37 23.80 -10.53
C HIS A 106 13.19 22.95 -11.80
N THR A 107 13.39 21.64 -11.69
CA THR A 107 13.29 20.71 -12.84
C THR A 107 11.87 20.62 -13.40
N LYS A 108 10.83 20.83 -12.58
CA LYS A 108 9.44 21.01 -13.05
C LYS A 108 9.27 22.32 -13.86
N PHE A 109 9.97 23.39 -13.49
CA PHE A 109 9.95 24.64 -14.25
C PHE A 109 10.71 24.52 -15.58
N THR A 110 11.90 23.88 -15.61
CA THR A 110 12.75 23.77 -16.81
C THR A 110 12.35 22.64 -17.77
N ASN A 111 11.59 21.64 -17.31
CA ASN A 111 11.10 20.54 -18.16
C ASN A 111 10.33 21.07 -19.38
N ARG A 112 10.93 20.94 -20.56
CA ARG A 112 10.37 21.43 -21.83
C ARG A 112 9.03 20.76 -22.22
N ALA A 113 8.72 19.58 -21.71
CA ALA A 113 7.44 18.90 -21.89
C ALA A 113 6.40 19.21 -20.78
N GLY A 114 6.73 20.11 -19.84
CA GLY A 114 5.97 20.29 -18.59
C GLY A 114 4.54 20.81 -18.74
N ASN A 115 4.16 21.38 -19.89
CA ASN A 115 2.81 21.89 -20.16
C ASN A 115 1.88 20.83 -20.80
N ILE A 116 2.42 19.71 -21.31
CA ILE A 116 1.64 18.68 -22.02
C ILE A 116 0.52 18.10 -21.14
N ILE A 117 0.85 17.55 -19.96
CA ILE A 117 -0.15 16.87 -19.12
C ILE A 117 -1.26 17.84 -18.65
N PRO A 118 -0.97 19.05 -18.13
CA PRO A 118 -2.01 20.02 -17.79
C PRO A 118 -2.94 20.40 -18.96
N GLU A 119 -2.38 20.71 -20.13
CA GLU A 119 -3.19 21.13 -21.28
C GLU A 119 -3.96 19.97 -21.92
N VAL A 120 -3.40 18.75 -21.97
CA VAL A 120 -4.13 17.55 -22.42
C VAL A 120 -5.32 17.25 -21.50
N ARG A 121 -5.13 17.30 -20.18
CA ARG A 121 -6.25 17.17 -19.21
C ARG A 121 -7.32 18.23 -19.41
N LYS A 122 -6.92 19.49 -19.58
CA LYS A 122 -7.84 20.63 -19.76
C LYS A 122 -8.63 20.55 -21.08
N ARG A 123 -7.94 20.34 -22.21
CA ARG A 123 -8.52 20.39 -23.57
C ARG A 123 -9.19 19.09 -24.00
N HIS A 124 -8.58 17.94 -23.72
CA HIS A 124 -8.99 16.64 -24.24
C HIS A 124 -9.62 15.72 -23.20
N GLN A 125 -9.37 15.97 -21.90
CA GLN A 125 -9.96 15.25 -20.76
C GLN A 125 -9.88 13.70 -20.88
N PRO A 126 -8.70 13.08 -21.13
CA PRO A 126 -8.60 11.63 -21.17
C PRO A 126 -8.70 11.01 -19.77
N GLU A 127 -9.27 9.81 -19.70
CA GLU A 127 -9.28 8.99 -18.48
C GLU A 127 -7.84 8.71 -18.02
N LEU A 128 -7.59 8.90 -16.72
CA LEU A 128 -6.34 8.58 -16.03
C LEU A 128 -5.10 9.14 -16.73
N CYS A 129 -5.19 10.40 -17.21
CA CYS A 129 -4.14 11.09 -17.95
C CYS A 129 -2.90 11.37 -17.08
N THR A 130 -2.03 10.39 -16.89
CA THR A 130 -0.75 10.51 -16.16
C THR A 130 0.45 10.76 -17.12
N GLN A 131 1.67 10.82 -16.57
CA GLN A 131 2.87 10.81 -17.39
C GLN A 131 3.00 9.51 -18.20
N GLY A 132 2.67 8.35 -17.61
CA GLY A 132 2.59 7.05 -18.28
C GLY A 132 1.68 7.11 -19.51
N TRP A 133 0.46 7.63 -19.32
CA TRP A 133 -0.53 7.79 -20.38
C TRP A 133 0.04 8.50 -21.62
N THR A 134 0.71 9.65 -21.42
CA THR A 134 1.27 10.45 -22.54
C THR A 134 2.43 9.75 -23.26
N LYS A 135 3.27 9.00 -22.53
CA LYS A 135 4.40 8.26 -23.12
C LYS A 135 3.90 7.16 -24.05
N LEU A 136 2.94 6.33 -23.60
CA LEU A 136 2.39 5.28 -24.46
C LEU A 136 1.66 5.90 -25.66
N HIS A 137 0.90 6.97 -25.47
CA HIS A 137 0.16 7.60 -26.57
C HIS A 137 1.09 8.07 -27.71
N GLU A 138 2.25 8.62 -27.34
CA GLU A 138 3.31 9.00 -28.28
C GLU A 138 3.92 7.77 -28.96
N ILE A 139 4.21 6.69 -28.20
CA ILE A 139 4.75 5.43 -28.74
C ILE A 139 3.77 4.81 -29.76
N LEU A 140 2.48 4.70 -29.42
CA LEU A 140 1.42 4.20 -30.32
C LEU A 140 1.39 5.00 -31.64
N THR A 141 1.47 6.32 -31.54
CA THR A 141 1.50 7.25 -32.68
C THR A 141 2.76 7.08 -33.54
N VAL A 142 3.94 6.96 -32.94
CA VAL A 142 5.23 6.95 -33.64
C VAL A 142 5.53 5.61 -34.32
N PHE A 143 5.07 4.50 -33.75
CA PHE A 143 5.40 3.16 -34.23
C PHE A 143 4.27 2.45 -35.00
N ASN A 144 3.06 3.04 -35.05
CA ASN A 144 1.86 2.48 -35.70
C ASN A 144 1.62 1.01 -35.33
N ILE A 145 1.50 0.76 -34.03
CA ILE A 145 1.58 -0.58 -33.40
C ILE A 145 0.38 -1.49 -33.73
N VAL A 146 -0.72 -0.92 -34.25
CA VAL A 146 -1.95 -1.65 -34.57
C VAL A 146 -2.18 -1.61 -36.09
N PRO A 147 -1.81 -2.68 -36.85
CA PRO A 147 -1.98 -2.71 -38.29
C PRO A 147 -3.44 -2.57 -38.74
N ASP A 148 -3.67 -1.96 -39.90
CA ASP A 148 -5.00 -1.72 -40.46
C ASP A 148 -5.81 -3.00 -40.72
N SER A 149 -5.14 -4.15 -40.88
CA SER A 149 -5.76 -5.47 -41.04
C SER A 149 -6.33 -6.07 -39.75
N VAL A 150 -5.97 -5.55 -38.57
CA VAL A 150 -6.39 -6.11 -37.28
C VAL A 150 -7.77 -5.59 -36.91
N ILE A 151 -8.80 -6.43 -36.97
CA ILE A 151 -10.19 -6.12 -36.56
C ILE A 151 -10.48 -6.44 -35.08
N ARG A 152 -9.66 -7.28 -34.46
CA ARG A 152 -9.73 -7.62 -33.03
C ARG A 152 -8.36 -7.50 -32.42
N LEU A 153 -8.23 -6.69 -31.38
CA LEU A 153 -6.98 -6.52 -30.63
C LEU A 153 -7.15 -7.17 -29.25
N ASN A 154 -6.22 -8.06 -28.89
CA ASN A 154 -6.08 -8.47 -27.49
C ASN A 154 -4.71 -8.00 -26.97
N SER A 155 -4.69 -7.34 -25.81
CA SER A 155 -3.46 -6.84 -25.18
C SER A 155 -3.26 -7.35 -23.75
N LEU A 156 -2.02 -7.57 -23.35
CA LEU A 156 -1.64 -7.84 -21.96
C LEU A 156 -0.73 -6.71 -21.46
N HIS A 157 -1.00 -6.21 -20.25
CA HIS A 157 -0.26 -5.11 -19.66
C HIS A 157 0.43 -5.58 -18.37
N LEU A 158 1.75 -5.63 -18.36
CA LEU A 158 2.59 -6.10 -17.28
C LEU A 158 3.03 -4.93 -16.40
N CYS A 159 2.99 -5.14 -15.08
CA CYS A 159 3.27 -4.12 -14.06
C CYS A 159 2.51 -2.79 -14.29
N GLU A 160 1.24 -2.90 -14.65
CA GLU A 160 0.43 -1.84 -15.28
C GLU A 160 -0.11 -0.75 -14.33
N ALA A 161 -0.04 -0.93 -13.00
CA ALA A 161 -0.64 0.00 -12.05
C ALA A 161 -0.22 1.46 -12.34
N PRO A 162 -1.17 2.43 -12.37
CA PRO A 162 -2.58 2.33 -12.00
C PRO A 162 -3.54 1.99 -13.18
N GLY A 163 -3.07 1.65 -14.38
CA GLY A 163 -3.90 1.48 -15.59
C GLY A 163 -3.72 2.56 -16.66
N ALA A 164 -2.62 3.30 -16.61
CA ALA A 164 -2.41 4.49 -17.46
C ALA A 164 -2.10 4.14 -18.92
N PHE A 165 -1.51 2.98 -19.19
CA PHE A 165 -1.27 2.50 -20.55
C PHE A 165 -2.55 1.88 -21.12
N VAL A 166 -3.33 1.15 -20.30
CA VAL A 166 -4.67 0.62 -20.66
C VAL A 166 -5.59 1.76 -21.12
N THR A 167 -5.77 2.81 -20.32
CA THR A 167 -6.63 3.96 -20.68
C THR A 167 -6.09 4.78 -21.88
N SER A 168 -4.77 4.86 -22.06
CA SER A 168 -4.14 5.50 -23.23
C SER A 168 -4.38 4.72 -24.52
N LEU A 169 -4.28 3.38 -24.45
CA LEU A 169 -4.61 2.49 -25.57
C LEU A 169 -6.10 2.59 -25.95
N ASN A 170 -7.02 2.60 -24.96
CA ASN A 170 -8.45 2.85 -25.24
C ASN A 170 -8.64 4.16 -26.03
N HIS A 171 -8.09 5.26 -25.52
CA HIS A 171 -8.24 6.58 -26.13
C HIS A 171 -7.68 6.62 -27.56
N TYR A 172 -6.52 5.99 -27.80
CA TYR A 172 -5.93 5.85 -29.14
C TYR A 172 -6.86 5.07 -30.08
N LEU A 173 -7.34 3.90 -29.66
CA LEU A 173 -8.25 3.05 -30.45
C LEU A 173 -9.56 3.78 -30.77
N LYS A 174 -10.20 4.46 -29.82
CA LYS A 174 -11.45 5.19 -30.06
C LYS A 174 -11.30 6.44 -30.94
N ILE A 175 -10.08 6.94 -31.17
CA ILE A 175 -9.80 8.03 -32.12
C ILE A 175 -9.42 7.49 -33.51
N HIS A 176 -8.61 6.44 -33.57
CA HIS A 176 -7.96 5.98 -34.80
C HIS A 176 -8.58 4.73 -35.42
N ARG A 177 -9.12 3.83 -34.61
CA ARG A 177 -9.55 2.48 -34.96
C ARG A 177 -10.84 2.08 -34.23
N MET A 178 -11.89 2.87 -34.44
CA MET A 178 -13.22 2.63 -33.84
C MET A 178 -13.86 1.29 -34.25
N ASP A 179 -13.35 0.68 -35.32
CA ASP A 179 -13.72 -0.63 -35.84
C ASP A 179 -13.20 -1.80 -34.97
N ILE A 180 -12.19 -1.59 -34.14
CA ILE A 180 -11.55 -2.66 -33.37
C ILE A 180 -12.38 -3.09 -32.16
N VAL A 181 -12.65 -4.40 -32.10
CA VAL A 181 -13.06 -5.07 -30.86
C VAL A 181 -11.80 -5.29 -30.01
N TRP A 182 -11.70 -4.63 -28.87
CA TRP A 182 -10.54 -4.69 -27.98
C TRP A 182 -10.86 -5.44 -26.69
N GLN A 183 -9.97 -6.36 -26.30
CA GLN A 183 -9.94 -6.98 -24.98
C GLN A 183 -8.56 -6.79 -24.36
N TRP A 184 -8.50 -6.67 -23.04
CA TRP A 184 -7.24 -6.53 -22.32
C TRP A 184 -7.22 -7.33 -21.03
N ARG A 185 -6.01 -7.68 -20.60
CA ARG A 185 -5.69 -8.15 -19.26
C ARG A 185 -4.52 -7.37 -18.70
N ALA A 186 -4.41 -7.31 -17.38
CA ALA A 186 -3.30 -6.66 -16.71
C ALA A 186 -2.80 -7.48 -15.52
N THR A 187 -1.55 -7.26 -15.14
CA THR A 187 -0.97 -7.76 -13.90
C THR A 187 -0.08 -6.68 -13.28
N THR A 188 0.07 -6.71 -11.97
CA THR A 188 0.87 -5.81 -11.15
C THR A 188 0.90 -6.35 -9.72
N LEU A 189 1.82 -5.88 -8.89
CA LEU A 189 1.80 -6.18 -7.45
C LEU A 189 0.43 -5.80 -6.87
N ASN A 190 -0.23 -6.76 -6.24
CA ASN A 190 -1.59 -6.62 -5.75
C ASN A 190 -1.64 -5.57 -4.63
N PRO A 191 -2.33 -4.42 -4.82
CA PRO A 191 -2.43 -3.39 -3.79
C PRO A 191 -3.35 -3.79 -2.63
N TYR A 192 -4.12 -4.87 -2.78
CA TYR A 192 -4.95 -5.45 -1.73
C TYR A 192 -4.18 -6.51 -0.92
N TYR A 193 -3.07 -7.06 -1.44
CA TYR A 193 -2.23 -8.01 -0.71
C TYR A 193 -1.37 -7.31 0.34
N GLU A 194 -1.55 -7.74 1.58
CA GLU A 194 -1.06 -7.08 2.79
C GLU A 194 0.42 -7.39 3.05
N GLY A 195 0.92 -8.49 2.49
CA GLY A 195 2.35 -8.83 2.47
C GLY A 195 3.18 -8.12 1.41
N ASN A 196 2.58 -7.26 0.56
CA ASN A 196 3.33 -6.48 -0.43
C ASN A 196 3.92 -5.21 0.17
N SER A 197 5.21 -4.96 -0.10
CA SER A 197 5.87 -3.73 0.32
C SER A 197 5.21 -2.50 -0.30
N THR A 198 4.71 -1.61 0.57
CA THR A 198 4.16 -0.30 0.21
C THR A 198 5.15 0.66 -0.46
N VAL A 199 6.44 0.30 -0.55
CA VAL A 199 7.44 1.04 -1.33
C VAL A 199 7.38 0.68 -2.82
N ALA A 200 6.92 -0.53 -3.14
CA ALA A 200 6.80 -1.03 -4.52
C ALA A 200 5.39 -0.84 -5.11
N LEU A 201 4.37 -0.64 -4.26
CA LEU A 201 2.99 -0.42 -4.66
C LEU A 201 2.71 1.02 -5.14
N ILE A 202 1.66 1.17 -5.94
CA ILE A 202 1.09 2.45 -6.35
C ILE A 202 -0.25 2.62 -5.64
N ASP A 203 -0.40 3.69 -4.84
CA ASP A 203 -1.59 3.93 -4.01
C ASP A 203 -2.86 4.32 -4.82
N GLN A 204 -2.74 4.58 -6.13
CA GLN A 204 -3.89 4.86 -7.02
C GLN A 204 -4.46 3.57 -7.60
N ASP A 205 -5.58 3.10 -7.05
CA ASP A 205 -6.19 1.80 -7.40
C ASP A 205 -7.63 1.90 -7.92
N ARG A 206 -8.26 3.08 -7.95
CA ARG A 206 -9.68 3.22 -8.36
C ARG A 206 -10.00 2.84 -9.80
N PHE A 207 -9.02 2.89 -10.72
CA PHE A 207 -9.22 2.25 -12.02
C PHE A 207 -9.17 0.72 -11.90
N MET A 208 -8.29 0.19 -11.05
CA MET A 208 -8.11 -1.25 -10.84
C MET A 208 -9.35 -1.88 -10.21
N ILE A 209 -9.92 -1.26 -9.17
CA ILE A 209 -11.06 -1.82 -8.43
C ILE A 209 -12.32 -1.95 -9.28
N GLU A 210 -12.60 -0.93 -10.11
CA GLU A 210 -13.73 -0.90 -11.05
C GLU A 210 -13.51 -1.79 -12.30
N THR A 211 -12.29 -2.30 -12.49
CA THR A 211 -11.94 -3.15 -13.65
C THR A 211 -11.36 -4.51 -13.23
N ILE A 212 -11.56 -4.91 -11.97
CA ILE A 212 -10.81 -5.98 -11.28
C ILE A 212 -10.76 -7.30 -12.04
N ASP A 213 -11.83 -7.67 -12.75
CA ASP A 213 -11.93 -8.91 -13.55
C ASP A 213 -10.90 -9.02 -14.69
N ASN A 214 -10.34 -7.87 -15.12
CA ASN A 214 -9.29 -7.80 -16.12
C ASN A 214 -7.89 -7.93 -15.49
N TRP A 215 -7.76 -7.81 -14.17
CA TRP A 215 -6.50 -7.95 -13.45
C TRP A 215 -6.26 -9.40 -13.03
N TYR A 216 -4.99 -9.78 -12.98
CA TYR A 216 -4.57 -11.08 -12.47
C TYR A 216 -3.36 -10.91 -11.55
N PHE A 217 -3.54 -11.35 -10.31
CA PHE A 217 -2.57 -11.17 -9.22
C PHE A 217 -1.74 -12.42 -8.92
N GLY A 218 -1.60 -13.34 -9.89
CA GLY A 218 -0.86 -14.59 -9.67
C GLY A 218 -1.69 -15.68 -9.00
N GLN A 219 -1.09 -16.86 -8.84
CA GLN A 219 -1.68 -17.96 -8.07
C GLN A 219 -1.56 -17.70 -6.57
N ASP A 220 -0.52 -16.97 -6.16
CA ASP A 220 -0.27 -16.62 -4.76
C ASP A 220 -0.92 -15.27 -4.35
N ASN A 221 -1.71 -14.68 -5.24
CA ASN A 221 -2.41 -13.39 -5.08
C ASN A 221 -1.51 -12.17 -4.77
N SER A 222 -0.18 -12.30 -4.78
CA SER A 222 0.75 -11.19 -4.53
C SER A 222 0.91 -10.26 -5.73
N GLY A 223 0.67 -10.75 -6.94
CA GLY A 223 0.91 -10.04 -8.19
C GLY A 223 2.39 -9.91 -8.57
N ASP A 224 3.29 -10.59 -7.85
CA ASP A 224 4.72 -10.57 -8.15
C ASP A 224 5.03 -11.40 -9.40
N ILE A 225 5.33 -10.72 -10.50
CA ILE A 225 5.72 -11.31 -11.79
C ILE A 225 7.14 -11.92 -11.77
N THR A 226 7.93 -11.67 -10.72
CA THR A 226 9.23 -12.34 -10.53
C THR A 226 9.10 -13.77 -10.02
N ILE A 227 7.89 -14.21 -9.65
CA ILE A 227 7.55 -15.58 -9.28
C ILE A 227 7.07 -16.34 -10.53
N TRP A 228 7.69 -17.49 -10.82
CA TRP A 228 7.41 -18.26 -12.04
C TRP A 228 5.96 -18.76 -12.12
N ASP A 229 5.41 -19.26 -11.02
CA ASP A 229 4.07 -19.85 -11.01
C ASP A 229 2.96 -18.79 -11.21
N ASN A 230 3.23 -17.55 -10.78
CA ASN A 230 2.39 -16.39 -11.12
C ASN A 230 2.42 -16.07 -12.62
N VAL A 231 3.58 -16.16 -13.26
CA VAL A 231 3.69 -16.00 -14.73
C VAL A 231 2.96 -17.14 -15.47
N ILE A 232 3.04 -18.38 -15.00
CA ILE A 232 2.34 -19.50 -15.65
C ILE A 232 0.82 -19.39 -15.48
N GLY A 233 0.32 -19.10 -14.27
CA GLY A 233 -1.11 -18.86 -14.07
C GLY A 233 -1.64 -17.68 -14.93
N LEU A 234 -0.83 -16.64 -15.13
CA LEU A 234 -1.16 -15.54 -16.04
C LEU A 234 -1.25 -16.01 -17.49
N VAL A 235 -0.26 -16.79 -17.96
CA VAL A 235 -0.23 -17.38 -19.31
C VAL A 235 -1.43 -18.26 -19.56
N GLU A 236 -1.84 -19.07 -18.58
CA GLU A 236 -3.02 -19.94 -18.65
C GLU A 236 -4.32 -19.13 -18.75
N LYS A 237 -4.52 -18.15 -17.86
CA LYS A 237 -5.69 -17.24 -17.91
C LYS A 237 -5.77 -16.50 -19.24
N VAL A 238 -4.65 -15.94 -19.70
CA VAL A 238 -4.56 -15.20 -20.96
C VAL A 238 -4.84 -16.09 -22.18
N LYS A 239 -4.30 -17.32 -22.23
CA LYS A 239 -4.61 -18.28 -23.31
C LYS A 239 -6.08 -18.71 -23.31
N LYS A 240 -6.67 -18.91 -22.13
CA LYS A 240 -8.09 -19.26 -21.96
C LYS A 240 -9.03 -18.13 -22.42
N GLU A 241 -8.72 -16.89 -22.07
CA GLU A 241 -9.65 -15.76 -22.22
C GLU A 241 -9.40 -14.88 -23.45
N LEU A 242 -8.13 -14.66 -23.86
CA LEU A 242 -7.75 -13.80 -25.00
C LEU A 242 -7.35 -14.58 -26.26
N LYS A 243 -6.81 -15.79 -26.11
CA LYS A 243 -6.17 -16.61 -27.17
C LYS A 243 -4.92 -15.96 -27.76
N ASP A 244 -5.07 -15.05 -28.72
CA ASP A 244 -3.97 -14.40 -29.46
C ASP A 244 -3.62 -13.04 -28.86
N VAL A 245 -2.48 -12.89 -28.16
CA VAL A 245 -2.03 -11.59 -27.63
C VAL A 245 -1.21 -10.83 -28.67
N HIS A 246 -1.75 -9.71 -29.14
CA HIS A 246 -1.20 -8.89 -30.22
C HIS A 246 -0.19 -7.85 -29.72
N LEU A 247 -0.43 -7.33 -28.52
CA LEU A 247 0.37 -6.30 -27.87
C LEU A 247 0.63 -6.70 -26.42
N VAL A 248 1.90 -6.75 -26.03
CA VAL A 248 2.29 -6.75 -24.62
C VAL A 248 2.95 -5.41 -24.29
N THR A 249 2.56 -4.80 -23.18
CA THR A 249 3.25 -3.66 -22.59
C THR A 249 3.83 -4.05 -21.22
N ALA A 250 4.90 -3.38 -20.82
CA ALA A 250 5.58 -3.56 -19.55
C ALA A 250 6.09 -2.17 -19.09
N ASP A 251 5.50 -1.62 -18.02
CA ASP A 251 5.92 -0.34 -17.41
C ASP A 251 6.54 -0.54 -16.01
N GLY A 252 7.00 -1.75 -15.69
CA GLY A 252 7.62 -2.09 -14.40
C GLY A 252 8.80 -1.20 -14.00
N SER A 253 8.94 -0.98 -12.69
CA SER A 253 10.14 -0.39 -12.08
C SER A 253 10.14 -0.58 -10.56
N ILE A 254 11.32 -0.61 -9.97
CA ILE A 254 11.53 -0.68 -8.52
C ILE A 254 12.03 0.69 -8.03
N ASP A 255 11.63 1.12 -6.81
CA ASP A 255 12.15 2.36 -6.22
C ASP A 255 13.65 2.24 -5.92
N CYS A 256 14.43 3.03 -6.64
CA CYS A 256 15.88 3.12 -6.51
C CYS A 256 16.34 4.51 -6.00
N ALA A 257 15.47 5.29 -5.35
CA ALA A 257 15.77 6.66 -4.89
C ALA A 257 16.96 6.76 -3.90
N ASN A 258 17.29 5.65 -3.23
CA ASN A 258 18.44 5.51 -2.33
C ASN A 258 19.68 4.87 -3.01
N SER A 259 19.56 4.37 -4.25
CA SER A 259 20.65 3.75 -5.01
C SER A 259 20.56 4.07 -6.51
N PRO A 260 20.53 5.36 -6.91
CA PRO A 260 20.24 5.76 -8.30
C PRO A 260 21.33 5.37 -9.32
N ALA A 261 22.54 5.05 -8.86
CA ALA A 261 23.62 4.52 -9.69
C ALA A 261 23.39 3.04 -10.07
N GLU A 262 22.77 2.25 -9.18
CA GLU A 262 22.53 0.81 -9.33
C GLU A 262 21.14 0.48 -9.90
N GLN A 263 20.40 1.50 -10.37
CA GLN A 263 19.05 1.36 -10.93
C GLN A 263 18.94 0.24 -11.98
N GLU A 264 19.94 0.11 -12.84
CA GLU A 264 19.97 -0.88 -13.91
C GLU A 264 20.06 -2.30 -13.35
N THR A 265 21.03 -2.54 -12.45
CA THR A 265 21.22 -3.82 -11.74
C THR A 265 19.95 -4.21 -10.97
N ILE A 266 19.37 -3.28 -10.19
CA ILE A 266 18.21 -3.52 -9.32
C ILE A 266 16.98 -3.93 -10.13
N VAL A 267 16.69 -3.25 -11.24
CA VAL A 267 15.46 -3.52 -12.03
C VAL A 267 15.66 -4.66 -13.05
N SER A 268 16.90 -5.09 -13.32
CA SER A 268 17.23 -6.08 -14.36
C SER A 268 16.40 -7.38 -14.28
N GLN A 269 16.21 -7.94 -13.08
CA GLN A 269 15.41 -9.16 -12.85
C GLN A 269 13.93 -8.96 -13.23
N LEU A 270 13.35 -7.77 -12.97
CA LEU A 270 11.97 -7.46 -13.33
C LEU A 270 11.80 -7.42 -14.85
N LEU A 271 12.67 -6.69 -15.55
CA LEU A 271 12.61 -6.57 -17.02
C LEU A 271 12.81 -7.92 -17.71
N PHE A 272 13.63 -8.79 -17.13
CA PHE A 272 13.80 -10.17 -17.57
C PHE A 272 12.49 -10.96 -17.43
N CYS A 273 11.86 -10.95 -16.26
CA CYS A 273 10.60 -11.66 -16.03
C CYS A 273 9.45 -11.13 -16.90
N GLU A 274 9.34 -9.80 -17.08
CA GLU A 274 8.40 -9.17 -18.03
C GLU A 274 8.64 -9.64 -19.47
N THR A 275 9.91 -9.74 -19.90
CA THR A 275 10.30 -10.22 -21.23
C THR A 275 9.95 -11.70 -21.44
N VAL A 276 10.22 -12.56 -20.46
CA VAL A 276 9.87 -13.98 -20.52
C VAL A 276 8.35 -14.17 -20.54
N ALA A 277 7.61 -13.43 -19.70
CA ALA A 277 6.14 -13.43 -19.71
C ALA A 277 5.58 -13.02 -21.08
N ALA A 278 6.16 -11.99 -21.72
CA ALA A 278 5.77 -11.57 -23.07
C ALA A 278 5.97 -12.69 -24.11
N PHE A 279 7.12 -13.39 -24.11
CA PHE A 279 7.39 -14.52 -25.01
C PHE A 279 6.48 -15.74 -24.78
N LEU A 280 5.88 -15.88 -23.61
CA LEU A 280 4.97 -16.98 -23.30
C LEU A 280 3.54 -16.76 -23.83
N VAL A 281 3.15 -15.51 -24.13
CA VAL A 281 1.80 -15.14 -24.59
C VAL A 281 1.72 -14.50 -25.98
N LEU A 282 2.79 -13.85 -26.47
CA LEU A 282 2.76 -13.12 -27.74
C LEU A 282 2.49 -14.02 -28.94
N ARG A 283 1.56 -13.59 -29.80
CA ARG A 283 1.39 -14.17 -31.14
C ARG A 283 2.58 -13.84 -32.04
N ASP A 284 2.77 -14.66 -33.07
CA ASP A 284 3.61 -14.31 -34.20
C ASP A 284 3.16 -12.98 -34.83
N ASP A 285 4.14 -12.15 -35.19
CA ASP A 285 3.99 -10.75 -35.58
C ASP A 285 3.46 -9.77 -34.51
N GLY A 286 3.32 -10.20 -33.25
CA GLY A 286 2.98 -9.34 -32.12
C GLY A 286 4.02 -8.26 -31.80
N THR A 287 3.61 -7.26 -31.01
CA THR A 287 4.47 -6.16 -30.54
C THR A 287 4.67 -6.24 -29.02
N PHE A 288 5.89 -5.93 -28.57
CA PHE A 288 6.25 -5.76 -27.16
C PHE A 288 6.79 -4.34 -26.92
N ILE A 289 6.30 -3.69 -25.87
CA ILE A 289 6.77 -2.38 -25.41
C ILE A 289 7.29 -2.55 -23.99
N LEU A 290 8.60 -2.45 -23.80
CA LEU A 290 9.26 -2.63 -22.51
C LEU A 290 9.86 -1.30 -22.03
N LYS A 291 9.45 -0.83 -20.86
CA LYS A 291 10.18 0.22 -20.14
C LYS A 291 11.55 -0.29 -19.75
N SER A 292 12.58 0.52 -19.99
CA SER A 292 13.96 0.21 -19.69
C SER A 292 14.65 1.44 -19.11
N PHE A 293 15.82 1.24 -18.53
CA PHE A 293 16.68 2.31 -18.07
C PHE A 293 17.90 2.37 -18.99
N THR A 294 19.08 2.73 -18.48
CA THR A 294 20.33 2.56 -19.23
C THR A 294 20.53 1.10 -19.68
N THR A 295 21.35 0.92 -20.71
CA THR A 295 21.74 -0.38 -21.26
C THR A 295 23.27 -0.46 -21.27
N LEU A 296 23.85 -0.42 -20.07
CA LEU A 296 25.29 -0.32 -19.82
C LEU A 296 25.85 -1.56 -19.08
N GLU A 297 24.99 -2.31 -18.39
CA GLU A 297 25.32 -3.52 -17.66
C GLU A 297 25.11 -4.79 -18.50
N CYS A 298 25.75 -5.88 -18.05
CA CYS A 298 25.75 -7.19 -18.71
C CYS A 298 24.33 -7.71 -18.99
N GLN A 299 23.46 -7.62 -17.98
CA GLN A 299 22.08 -8.09 -17.98
C GLN A 299 21.26 -7.40 -19.07
N SER A 300 21.28 -6.07 -19.09
CA SER A 300 20.53 -5.26 -20.05
C SER A 300 21.04 -5.42 -21.48
N ALA A 301 22.37 -5.52 -21.65
CA ALA A 301 22.98 -5.80 -22.95
C ALA A 301 22.52 -7.15 -23.52
N CYS A 302 22.56 -8.21 -22.71
CA CYS A 302 22.09 -9.54 -23.13
C CYS A 302 20.57 -9.55 -23.37
N LEU A 303 19.78 -8.86 -22.54
CA LEU A 303 18.33 -8.78 -22.69
C LEU A 303 17.94 -8.05 -23.99
N LEU A 304 18.62 -6.96 -24.33
CA LEU A 304 18.41 -6.25 -25.59
C LEU A 304 18.86 -7.09 -26.79
N TYR A 305 19.91 -7.92 -26.67
CA TYR A 305 20.30 -8.87 -27.71
C TYR A 305 19.26 -9.99 -27.90
N LEU A 306 18.69 -10.52 -26.81
CA LEU A 306 17.56 -11.47 -26.86
C LEU A 306 16.35 -10.86 -27.59
N LEU A 307 16.04 -9.59 -27.33
CA LEU A 307 14.98 -8.87 -28.05
C LEU A 307 15.33 -8.65 -29.53
N ALA A 308 16.56 -8.22 -29.85
CA ALA A 308 17.02 -8.00 -31.23
C ALA A 308 16.99 -9.27 -32.09
N THR A 309 17.32 -10.42 -31.50
CA THR A 309 17.23 -11.72 -32.18
C THR A 309 15.78 -12.20 -32.33
N CYS A 310 14.87 -11.92 -31.37
CA CYS A 310 13.50 -12.44 -31.37
C CYS A 310 12.45 -11.57 -32.10
N PHE A 311 12.75 -10.33 -32.50
CA PHE A 311 11.81 -9.43 -33.19
C PHE A 311 12.32 -8.95 -34.56
N LYS A 312 11.41 -8.56 -35.46
CA LYS A 312 11.71 -8.04 -36.80
C LYS A 312 12.31 -6.62 -36.76
N LYS A 313 11.89 -5.79 -35.79
CA LYS A 313 12.44 -4.44 -35.56
C LYS A 313 12.53 -4.15 -34.06
N VAL A 314 13.67 -3.68 -33.58
CA VAL A 314 13.88 -3.26 -32.19
C VAL A 314 14.37 -1.82 -32.16
N ASN A 315 13.73 -0.99 -31.35
CA ASN A 315 13.98 0.44 -31.27
C ASN A 315 14.11 0.85 -29.81
N VAL A 316 15.09 1.69 -29.48
CA VAL A 316 15.15 2.39 -28.19
C VAL A 316 14.61 3.80 -28.41
N TYR A 317 13.65 4.21 -27.58
CA TYR A 317 12.92 5.47 -27.72
C TYR A 317 12.74 6.15 -26.38
N LYS A 318 12.97 7.47 -26.30
CA LYS A 318 12.62 8.28 -25.12
C LYS A 318 11.52 9.27 -25.51
N PRO A 319 10.24 8.99 -25.18
CA PRO A 319 9.11 9.88 -25.44
C PRO A 319 9.35 11.29 -24.90
N VAL A 320 8.80 12.30 -25.58
CA VAL A 320 8.96 13.72 -25.24
C VAL A 320 8.59 14.02 -23.79
N SER A 321 7.57 13.32 -23.27
CA SER A 321 7.06 13.51 -21.92
C SER A 321 7.83 12.75 -20.83
N SER A 322 8.79 11.89 -21.16
CA SER A 322 9.73 11.31 -20.18
C SER A 322 10.68 12.37 -19.64
N LYS A 323 11.08 12.28 -18.36
CA LYS A 323 11.92 13.31 -17.72
C LYS A 323 13.30 13.34 -18.38
N ALA A 324 13.72 14.47 -18.92
CA ALA A 324 14.97 14.56 -19.69
C ALA A 324 16.23 14.10 -18.91
N GLY A 325 16.30 14.36 -17.61
CA GLY A 325 17.43 13.99 -16.75
C GLY A 325 17.38 12.58 -16.13
N ASN A 326 16.36 11.75 -16.41
CA ASN A 326 16.30 10.36 -15.90
C ASN A 326 16.79 9.35 -16.96
N SER A 327 17.16 8.15 -16.49
CA SER A 327 17.66 7.06 -17.31
C SER A 327 16.56 6.33 -18.12
N GLU A 328 15.29 6.68 -17.90
CA GLU A 328 14.12 5.97 -18.43
C GLU A 328 14.00 6.12 -19.95
N GLN A 329 13.79 5.00 -20.63
CA GLN A 329 13.55 4.88 -22.06
C GLN A 329 12.65 3.67 -22.31
N TYR A 330 12.23 3.45 -23.56
CA TYR A 330 11.35 2.34 -23.95
C TYR A 330 11.98 1.56 -25.10
N ILE A 331 12.03 0.24 -24.96
CA ILE A 331 12.39 -0.68 -26.04
C ILE A 331 11.09 -1.08 -26.73
N VAL A 332 10.95 -0.68 -28.00
CA VAL A 332 9.78 -0.96 -28.85
C VAL A 332 10.13 -2.02 -29.87
N CYS A 333 9.63 -3.23 -29.63
CA CYS A 333 9.91 -4.47 -30.35
C CYS A 333 8.70 -4.84 -31.21
N VAL A 334 8.83 -4.75 -32.54
CA VAL A 334 7.72 -4.97 -33.48
C VAL A 334 7.98 -6.22 -34.33
N GLY A 335 6.95 -7.06 -34.46
CA GLY A 335 6.97 -8.26 -35.28
C GLY A 335 7.72 -9.40 -34.59
N PHE A 336 7.11 -10.01 -33.57
CA PHE A 336 7.66 -11.18 -32.88
C PHE A 336 7.85 -12.34 -33.87
N LYS A 337 9.05 -12.95 -33.88
CA LYS A 337 9.41 -14.06 -34.79
C LYS A 337 8.87 -15.43 -34.33
N GLY A 338 8.25 -15.49 -33.16
CA GLY A 338 7.56 -16.69 -32.68
C GLY A 338 8.49 -17.82 -32.23
N ARG A 339 7.88 -19.00 -32.04
CA ARG A 339 8.55 -20.23 -31.57
C ARG A 339 9.54 -20.82 -32.57
N SER A 340 9.58 -20.31 -33.80
CA SER A 340 10.60 -20.65 -34.81
C SER A 340 12.00 -20.16 -34.44
N VAL A 341 12.11 -19.14 -33.57
CA VAL A 341 13.39 -18.61 -33.05
C VAL A 341 13.55 -18.97 -31.58
N ILE A 342 12.59 -18.58 -30.73
CA ILE A 342 12.64 -18.87 -29.29
C ILE A 342 11.87 -20.17 -28.99
N THR A 343 12.57 -21.30 -29.13
CA THR A 343 11.99 -22.63 -28.91
C THR A 343 11.72 -22.93 -27.44
N ASP A 344 10.93 -23.96 -27.16
CA ASP A 344 10.61 -24.37 -25.77
C ASP A 344 11.85 -24.79 -24.96
N VAL A 345 12.93 -25.24 -25.61
CA VAL A 345 14.22 -25.49 -24.97
C VAL A 345 14.84 -24.20 -24.41
N HIS A 346 14.74 -23.09 -25.14
CA HIS A 346 15.19 -21.78 -24.66
C HIS A 346 14.32 -21.31 -23.49
N LEU A 347 12.99 -21.45 -23.59
CA LEU A 347 12.07 -21.03 -22.52
C LEU A 347 12.26 -21.83 -21.23
N ASN A 348 12.50 -23.14 -21.33
CA ASN A 348 12.85 -23.99 -20.19
C ASN A 348 14.19 -23.60 -19.53
N LYS A 349 15.14 -23.07 -20.30
CA LYS A 349 16.39 -22.49 -19.77
C LYS A 349 16.14 -21.11 -19.14
N LEU A 350 15.35 -20.26 -19.77
CA LEU A 350 14.97 -18.94 -19.25
C LEU A 350 14.20 -19.03 -17.93
N LYS A 351 13.38 -20.08 -17.71
CA LYS A 351 12.74 -20.36 -16.41
C LYS A 351 13.73 -20.33 -15.24
N GLN A 352 14.97 -20.81 -15.43
CA GLN A 352 15.99 -20.84 -14.38
C GLN A 352 16.36 -19.42 -13.88
N GLY A 353 16.19 -18.40 -14.73
CA GLY A 353 16.45 -17.00 -14.42
C GLY A 353 15.56 -16.42 -13.31
N PHE A 354 14.40 -17.03 -13.03
CA PHE A 354 13.48 -16.59 -11.96
C PHE A 354 14.04 -16.83 -10.56
N ASN A 355 14.90 -17.85 -10.37
CA ASN A 355 15.53 -18.16 -9.08
C ASN A 355 16.76 -17.27 -8.81
N ALA A 356 16.63 -15.96 -9.02
CA ALA A 356 17.72 -14.95 -8.96
C ALA A 356 18.98 -15.32 -9.78
N THR A 357 18.89 -16.25 -10.73
CA THR A 357 20.06 -16.68 -11.52
C THR A 357 20.44 -15.61 -12.55
N PHE A 358 19.45 -14.89 -13.10
CA PHE A 358 19.69 -13.76 -13.99
C PHE A 358 20.44 -12.61 -13.28
N SER A 359 20.13 -12.37 -12.00
CA SER A 359 20.87 -11.40 -11.17
C SER A 359 22.33 -11.75 -10.90
N ASN A 360 22.76 -13.01 -11.12
CA ASN A 360 24.10 -13.51 -10.74
C ASN A 360 24.94 -14.05 -11.91
N ARG A 361 24.33 -14.38 -13.05
CA ARG A 361 24.99 -14.96 -14.23
C ARG A 361 24.69 -14.14 -15.48
N SER A 362 25.58 -14.17 -16.46
CA SER A 362 25.27 -13.59 -17.77
C SER A 362 24.26 -14.49 -18.50
N LEU A 363 23.28 -13.86 -19.15
CA LEU A 363 22.28 -14.58 -19.94
C LEU A 363 22.92 -15.27 -21.16
N PHE A 364 23.93 -14.64 -21.76
CA PHE A 364 24.73 -15.21 -22.85
C PHE A 364 26.22 -14.95 -22.63
N PRO A 365 27.14 -15.80 -23.13
CA PRO A 365 28.57 -15.49 -23.15
C PRO A 365 28.86 -14.28 -24.06
N MET A 366 29.79 -13.41 -23.66
CA MET A 366 30.19 -12.23 -24.45
C MET A 366 30.55 -12.55 -25.91
N ALA A 367 31.26 -13.66 -26.14
CA ALA A 367 31.70 -14.12 -27.46
C ALA A 367 30.56 -14.66 -28.36
N SER A 368 29.36 -14.87 -27.81
CA SER A 368 28.18 -15.28 -28.59
C SER A 368 27.37 -14.09 -29.14
N ILE A 369 27.70 -12.87 -28.70
CA ILE A 369 27.07 -11.63 -29.15
C ILE A 369 27.97 -10.97 -30.21
N PRO A 370 27.50 -10.77 -31.46
CA PRO A 370 28.30 -10.21 -32.54
C PRO A 370 28.81 -8.79 -32.30
N GLU A 371 30.01 -8.49 -32.81
CA GLU A 371 30.63 -7.15 -32.69
C GLU A 371 29.78 -6.04 -33.31
N SER A 372 29.03 -6.32 -34.38
CA SER A 372 28.08 -5.35 -34.97
C SER A 372 26.96 -4.97 -34.02
N PHE A 373 26.51 -5.89 -33.15
CA PHE A 373 25.56 -5.56 -32.09
C PHE A 373 26.24 -4.75 -30.98
N TRP A 374 27.45 -5.11 -30.55
CA TRP A 374 28.21 -4.34 -29.54
C TRP A 374 28.48 -2.90 -29.98
N ALA A 375 28.81 -2.68 -31.25
CA ALA A 375 28.99 -1.37 -31.85
C ALA A 375 27.70 -0.52 -31.81
N GLN A 376 26.57 -1.08 -32.29
CA GLN A 376 25.28 -0.39 -32.25
C GLN A 376 24.77 -0.14 -30.82
N LEU A 377 25.03 -1.07 -29.89
CA LEU A 377 24.73 -0.87 -28.47
C LEU A 377 25.55 0.26 -27.87
N ALA A 378 26.86 0.32 -28.16
CA ALA A 378 27.71 1.41 -27.69
C ALA A 378 27.26 2.78 -28.25
N GLU A 379 26.89 2.86 -29.53
CA GLU A 379 26.35 4.08 -30.15
C GLU A 379 25.02 4.49 -29.49
N CYS A 380 24.08 3.55 -29.35
CA CYS A 380 22.79 3.78 -28.69
C CYS A 380 22.97 4.28 -27.25
N SER A 381 23.75 3.56 -26.45
CA SER A 381 24.02 3.91 -25.05
C SER A 381 24.74 5.24 -24.90
N LEU A 382 25.68 5.58 -25.81
CA LEU A 382 26.34 6.89 -25.83
C LEU A 382 25.34 8.01 -26.16
N LYS A 383 24.48 7.81 -27.16
CA LYS A 383 23.46 8.78 -27.60
C LYS A 383 22.50 9.14 -26.47
N PHE A 384 21.88 8.15 -25.83
CA PHE A 384 20.94 8.40 -24.74
C PHE A 384 21.61 8.93 -23.46
N SER A 385 22.81 8.45 -23.13
CA SER A 385 23.59 9.00 -22.01
C SER A 385 23.99 10.46 -22.25
N THR A 386 24.31 10.85 -23.49
CA THR A 386 24.62 12.25 -23.84
C THR A 386 23.42 13.17 -23.66
N TYR A 387 22.22 12.74 -24.08
CA TYR A 387 20.99 13.49 -23.81
C TYR A 387 20.73 13.67 -22.29
N GLN A 388 20.99 12.64 -21.48
CA GLN A 388 20.82 12.72 -20.03
C GLN A 388 21.87 13.66 -19.38
N ILE A 389 23.15 13.56 -19.79
CA ILE A 389 24.23 14.43 -19.31
C ILE A 389 23.93 15.89 -19.62
N HIS A 390 23.59 16.22 -20.88
CA HIS A 390 23.24 17.59 -21.27
C HIS A 390 22.07 18.13 -20.44
N ALA A 391 21.02 17.32 -20.22
CA ALA A 391 19.88 17.72 -19.41
C ALA A 391 20.25 17.98 -17.94
N ILE A 392 21.12 17.16 -17.34
CA ILE A 392 21.58 17.37 -15.96
C ILE A 392 22.45 18.62 -15.85
N GLU A 393 23.42 18.81 -16.75
CA GLU A 393 24.35 19.93 -16.71
C GLU A 393 23.69 21.28 -17.06
N GLU A 394 22.73 21.30 -17.99
CA GLU A 394 21.89 22.47 -18.25
C GLU A 394 21.09 22.87 -16.99
N ASN A 395 20.46 21.89 -16.31
CA ASN A 395 19.70 22.16 -15.09
C ASN A 395 20.58 22.63 -13.94
N LEU A 396 21.77 22.05 -13.77
CA LEU A 396 22.74 22.52 -12.76
C LEU A 396 23.14 23.98 -13.00
N ARG A 397 23.43 24.35 -14.25
CA ARG A 397 23.74 25.74 -14.62
C ARG A 397 22.55 26.67 -14.37
N LEU A 398 21.36 26.31 -14.84
CA LEU A 398 20.14 27.10 -14.67
C LEU A 398 19.69 27.22 -13.21
N TYR A 399 20.01 26.24 -12.37
CA TYR A 399 19.74 26.26 -10.93
C TYR A 399 20.60 27.31 -10.20
N VAL A 400 21.87 27.46 -10.62
CA VAL A 400 22.77 28.51 -10.13
C VAL A 400 22.38 29.88 -10.68
N CYS A 401 22.15 30.00 -11.99
CA CYS A 401 21.75 31.26 -12.63
C CYS A 401 20.93 31.03 -13.90
N MET A 402 19.71 31.56 -13.92
CA MET A 402 18.79 31.56 -15.07
C MET A 402 18.45 33.00 -15.47
N LYS A 403 18.84 33.39 -16.68
CA LYS A 403 18.56 34.72 -17.26
C LYS A 403 17.09 34.83 -17.64
N ASN A 404 16.59 36.07 -17.72
CA ASN A 404 15.22 36.35 -18.13
C ASN A 404 14.92 35.95 -19.59
N SER A 405 15.92 35.95 -20.48
CA SER A 405 15.79 35.42 -21.84
C SER A 405 15.56 33.90 -21.84
N GLU A 406 16.38 33.16 -21.09
CA GLU A 406 16.25 31.70 -20.94
C GLU A 406 14.89 31.34 -20.31
N ARG A 407 14.45 32.10 -19.29
CA ARG A 407 13.13 31.93 -18.68
C ARG A 407 11.98 32.13 -19.66
N LYS A 408 12.13 33.02 -20.65
CA LYS A 408 11.14 33.22 -21.73
C LYS A 408 11.19 32.06 -22.73
N LEU A 409 12.38 31.72 -23.23
CA LEU A 409 12.60 30.62 -24.15
C LEU A 409 12.07 29.27 -23.60
N ILE A 410 12.29 28.98 -22.32
CA ILE A 410 11.75 27.77 -21.66
C ILE A 410 10.21 27.73 -21.71
N LYS A 411 9.53 28.88 -21.59
CA LYS A 411 8.06 28.94 -21.72
C LYS A 411 7.62 28.77 -23.17
N GLU A 412 8.26 29.47 -24.09
CA GLU A 412 7.99 29.38 -25.53
C GLU A 412 8.17 27.94 -26.06
N VAL A 413 9.28 27.30 -25.72
CA VAL A 413 9.54 25.87 -26.02
C VAL A 413 8.47 24.98 -25.39
N LYS A 414 8.01 25.24 -24.16
CA LYS A 414 6.94 24.44 -23.52
C LYS A 414 5.61 24.53 -24.27
N ASP A 415 5.26 25.72 -24.74
CA ASP A 415 4.00 25.96 -25.43
C ASP A 415 4.03 25.35 -26.84
N ILE A 416 5.12 25.57 -27.61
CA ILE A 416 5.34 24.92 -28.91
C ILE A 416 5.39 23.38 -28.77
N CYS A 417 6.09 22.86 -27.76
CA CYS A 417 6.15 21.41 -27.47
C CYS A 417 4.77 20.83 -27.20
N CYS A 418 3.92 21.56 -26.47
CA CYS A 418 2.55 21.14 -26.18
C CYS A 418 1.67 21.08 -27.43
N GLU A 419 1.66 22.14 -28.26
CA GLU A 419 0.89 22.12 -29.51
C GLU A 419 1.42 21.04 -30.47
N LYS A 420 2.74 20.88 -30.58
CA LYS A 420 3.35 19.83 -31.43
C LYS A 420 3.01 18.42 -30.95
N PHE A 421 2.90 18.20 -29.63
CA PHE A 421 2.45 16.92 -29.08
C PHE A 421 1.00 16.63 -29.46
N ILE A 422 0.10 17.60 -29.27
CA ILE A 422 -1.34 17.49 -29.58
C ILE A 422 -1.55 17.23 -31.08
N GLU A 423 -0.86 17.99 -31.94
CA GLU A 423 -0.87 17.83 -33.40
C GLU A 423 -0.37 16.45 -33.83
N ARG A 424 0.83 16.05 -33.37
CA ARG A 424 1.47 14.78 -33.77
C ARG A 424 0.65 13.57 -33.32
N CYS A 425 0.16 13.60 -32.08
CA CYS A 425 -0.72 12.56 -31.52
C CYS A 425 -2.17 12.65 -32.01
N LYS A 426 -2.52 13.66 -32.81
CA LYS A 426 -3.87 13.87 -33.37
C LYS A 426 -4.98 13.83 -32.31
N LEU A 427 -4.70 14.35 -31.11
CA LEU A 427 -5.57 14.22 -29.94
C LEU A 427 -6.94 14.88 -30.16
N LYS A 428 -7.98 14.21 -29.69
CA LYS A 428 -9.37 14.68 -29.72
C LYS A 428 -10.02 14.43 -28.37
N LYS A 429 -10.95 15.29 -27.96
CA LYS A 429 -11.74 15.01 -26.76
C LYS A 429 -12.61 13.79 -27.02
N LEU A 430 -12.54 12.80 -26.12
CA LEU A 430 -13.34 11.60 -26.21
C LEU A 430 -14.70 11.81 -25.51
N PRO A 431 -15.84 11.42 -26.11
CA PRO A 431 -17.11 11.31 -25.42
C PRO A 431 -17.01 10.36 -24.21
N ARG A 432 -17.65 10.68 -23.08
CA ARG A 432 -17.51 9.92 -21.82
C ARG A 432 -17.95 8.46 -21.96
N ASP A 433 -19.01 8.22 -22.73
CA ASP A 433 -19.56 6.90 -23.09
C ASP A 433 -18.58 5.98 -23.84
N LYS A 434 -17.48 6.53 -24.39
CA LYS A 434 -16.40 5.75 -25.03
C LYS A 434 -15.21 5.50 -24.11
N GLY A 435 -15.24 6.01 -22.89
CA GLY A 435 -14.29 5.65 -21.83
C GLY A 435 -14.43 4.19 -21.40
N ILE A 436 -13.47 3.70 -20.62
CA ILE A 436 -13.58 2.40 -19.95
C ILE A 436 -14.55 2.51 -18.76
N LEU A 437 -14.51 3.61 -18.01
CA LEU A 437 -15.32 3.86 -16.82
C LEU A 437 -16.15 5.15 -17.00
N PRO A 438 -17.21 5.12 -17.85
CA PRO A 438 -17.95 6.32 -18.25
C PRO A 438 -18.63 7.08 -17.09
N SER A 439 -18.88 6.39 -15.96
CA SER A 439 -19.46 6.92 -14.72
C SER A 439 -18.44 7.64 -13.83
N LEU A 440 -17.15 7.35 -13.95
CA LEU A 440 -16.12 7.79 -12.99
C LEU A 440 -15.18 8.84 -13.60
N HIS A 441 -15.01 9.98 -12.93
CA HIS A 441 -14.00 10.94 -13.35
C HIS A 441 -12.61 10.57 -12.82
N LEU A 442 -11.76 10.06 -13.70
CA LEU A 442 -10.34 9.82 -13.46
C LEU A 442 -9.49 10.86 -14.20
N ASP A 443 -8.98 11.88 -13.52
CA ASP A 443 -8.08 12.89 -14.10
C ASP A 443 -6.58 12.53 -13.96
N GLY A 444 -6.26 11.52 -13.12
CA GLY A 444 -4.90 11.13 -12.76
C GLY A 444 -4.26 12.02 -11.68
N VAL A 445 -5.06 12.63 -10.80
CA VAL A 445 -4.61 13.41 -9.62
C VAL A 445 -5.24 12.83 -8.36
N HIS A 446 -4.45 12.04 -7.63
CA HIS A 446 -4.78 11.46 -6.31
C HIS A 446 -5.92 10.41 -6.29
N GLY A 447 -5.84 9.49 -5.33
CA GLY A 447 -6.90 8.51 -5.08
C GLY A 447 -7.92 9.07 -4.10
N LEU A 448 -9.20 9.16 -4.48
CA LEU A 448 -10.27 9.69 -3.60
C LEU A 448 -10.65 8.76 -2.43
N HIS A 449 -10.05 7.55 -2.30
CA HIS A 449 -10.14 6.77 -1.05
C HIS A 449 -9.11 7.19 0.00
N ALA A 450 -8.24 8.15 -0.31
CA ALA A 450 -7.63 9.01 0.69
C ALA A 450 -8.72 9.95 1.24
N VAL A 451 -9.57 9.39 2.11
CA VAL A 451 -10.31 10.16 3.11
C VAL A 451 -9.29 11.11 3.74
N SER A 452 -9.62 12.39 3.83
CA SER A 452 -8.82 13.38 4.55
C SER A 452 -8.94 13.14 6.05
N LEU A 453 -8.40 12.00 6.51
CA LEU A 453 -8.31 11.63 7.92
C LEU A 453 -7.60 12.77 8.65
N PRO A 454 -8.18 13.33 9.72
CA PRO A 454 -7.61 14.50 10.39
C PRO A 454 -6.16 14.23 10.80
N VAL A 455 -5.25 14.97 10.19
CA VAL A 455 -3.80 14.77 10.34
C VAL A 455 -3.34 15.42 11.63
N VAL A 456 -3.58 14.73 12.75
CA VAL A 456 -2.69 14.87 13.90
C VAL A 456 -1.34 14.32 13.45
N SER A 457 -0.40 15.24 13.29
CA SER A 457 0.95 14.97 12.80
C SER A 457 1.77 14.29 13.91
N LEU A 458 2.15 13.03 13.69
CA LEU A 458 3.33 12.48 14.38
C LEU A 458 4.53 13.39 14.05
N SER A 459 5.29 13.80 15.06
CA SER A 459 6.19 14.95 14.93
C SER A 459 7.17 14.83 13.76
N ASP A 460 7.50 15.98 13.16
CA ASP A 460 8.26 16.07 11.90
C ASP A 460 9.64 15.38 11.92
N ALA A 461 10.15 15.06 13.11
CA ALA A 461 11.39 14.30 13.32
C ALA A 461 11.32 12.86 12.78
N VAL A 462 10.13 12.22 12.77
CA VAL A 462 9.86 10.86 12.25
C VAL A 462 9.18 10.91 10.86
N ARG A 463 9.34 12.01 10.11
CA ARG A 463 8.98 12.01 8.68
C ARG A 463 9.80 10.97 7.93
N ASP A 464 9.19 10.37 6.91
CA ASP A 464 9.93 9.54 5.95
C ASP A 464 10.88 10.45 5.14
N ARG A 465 12.11 10.56 5.62
CA ARG A 465 13.17 11.42 5.05
C ARG A 465 13.51 11.04 3.62
N ARG A 466 13.00 9.94 3.05
CA ARG A 466 13.03 9.66 1.59
C ARG A 466 12.56 10.84 0.74
N THR A 467 11.66 11.67 1.27
CA THR A 467 10.99 12.74 0.52
C THR A 467 11.58 14.15 0.69
N THR A 468 12.55 14.36 1.60
CA THR A 468 13.11 15.69 1.91
C THR A 468 14.63 15.68 2.09
N GLY A 469 15.28 16.83 1.90
CA GLY A 469 16.74 16.95 2.03
C GLY A 469 17.52 16.46 0.80
N SER A 470 18.85 16.56 0.87
CA SER A 470 19.76 16.05 -0.19
C SER A 470 19.98 14.55 -0.07
N PHE A 471 20.51 13.90 -1.12
CA PHE A 471 20.85 12.48 -1.05
C PHE A 471 21.85 12.19 0.08
N ILE A 472 22.88 13.04 0.22
CA ILE A 472 23.83 12.98 1.33
C ILE A 472 23.10 13.05 2.67
N SER A 473 22.23 14.04 2.89
CA SER A 473 21.47 14.17 4.15
C SER A 473 20.57 12.95 4.44
N ARG A 474 19.99 12.32 3.40
CA ARG A 474 19.21 11.09 3.56
C ARG A 474 20.07 9.89 3.94
N MET A 475 21.23 9.72 3.30
CA MET A 475 22.19 8.65 3.61
C MET A 475 22.74 8.80 5.03
N THR A 476 23.18 10.00 5.43
CA THR A 476 23.61 10.28 6.82
C THR A 476 22.49 10.03 7.82
N ALA A 477 21.23 10.35 7.48
CA ALA A 477 20.09 10.07 8.37
C ALA A 477 19.76 8.57 8.48
N ILE A 478 19.97 7.78 7.42
CA ILE A 478 19.79 6.32 7.42
C ILE A 478 20.90 5.63 8.21
N GLN A 479 22.12 6.18 8.18
CA GLN A 479 23.28 5.69 8.94
C GLN A 479 23.33 6.17 10.40
N ARG A 480 22.44 7.08 10.82
CA ARG A 480 22.43 7.61 12.18
C ARG A 480 22.00 6.52 13.19
N PRO A 481 22.67 6.41 14.35
CA PRO A 481 22.22 5.55 15.43
C PRO A 481 20.75 5.79 15.80
N TRP A 482 20.07 4.72 16.23
CA TRP A 482 18.67 4.79 16.59
C TRP A 482 18.45 5.64 17.85
N ALA A 483 19.24 5.45 18.90
CA ALA A 483 19.21 6.27 20.12
C ALA A 483 19.28 7.78 19.82
N ASP A 484 20.27 8.25 19.06
CA ASP A 484 20.40 9.64 18.62
C ASP A 484 19.14 10.15 17.87
N THR A 485 18.51 9.26 17.10
CA THR A 485 17.29 9.56 16.35
C THR A 485 16.14 9.80 17.32
N VAL A 486 15.92 8.90 18.27
CA VAL A 486 14.90 9.03 19.33
C VAL A 486 15.10 10.29 20.16
N GLN A 487 16.34 10.58 20.60
CA GLN A 487 16.68 11.79 21.35
C GLN A 487 16.32 13.09 20.60
N SER A 488 16.46 13.10 19.27
CA SER A 488 16.11 14.26 18.45
C SER A 488 14.61 14.44 18.18
N ILE A 489 13.78 13.47 18.57
CA ILE A 489 12.32 13.59 18.49
C ILE A 489 11.85 14.46 19.65
N LYS A 490 11.45 15.70 19.33
CA LYS A 490 10.60 16.48 20.22
C LYS A 490 9.25 15.80 20.30
N LEU A 491 8.99 15.13 21.42
CA LEU A 491 7.65 14.68 21.77
C LEU A 491 6.88 15.89 22.31
N SER A 492 5.67 16.12 21.81
CA SER A 492 4.78 17.17 22.30
C SER A 492 4.47 16.90 23.78
N GLY A 493 5.05 17.69 24.68
CA GLY A 493 4.97 17.48 26.14
C GLY A 493 6.27 17.68 26.93
N GLU A 494 7.40 18.01 26.30
CA GLU A 494 8.68 18.22 27.01
C GLU A 494 8.73 19.47 27.92
N ASN A 495 7.70 20.32 27.90
CA ASN A 495 7.52 21.44 28.84
C ASN A 495 6.38 21.16 29.83
N TYR A 496 6.53 20.17 30.73
CA TYR A 496 5.63 20.04 31.88
C TYR A 496 6.39 19.75 33.19
N SER A 497 6.43 20.77 34.05
CA SER A 497 6.31 20.55 35.49
C SER A 497 4.94 19.93 35.77
N VAL A 498 4.89 18.86 36.56
CA VAL A 498 3.62 18.24 36.98
C VAL A 498 2.90 19.17 37.97
N SER A 499 1.98 19.99 37.48
CA SER A 499 1.09 20.81 38.32
C SER A 499 -0.25 20.10 38.52
N THR A 500 -0.37 19.27 39.56
CA THR A 500 -1.65 18.65 39.96
C THR A 500 -2.57 19.66 40.65
N THR A 501 -3.04 20.67 39.94
CA THR A 501 -3.95 21.70 40.46
C THR A 501 -4.98 22.10 39.40
N GLY A 502 -6.19 21.57 39.53
CA GLY A 502 -7.31 21.91 38.65
C GLY A 502 -8.42 20.87 38.70
N LEU A 503 -9.38 21.07 39.60
CA LEU A 503 -10.76 20.70 39.26
C LEU A 503 -11.15 21.57 38.07
N SER A 504 -11.77 21.00 37.04
CA SER A 504 -12.52 21.80 36.08
C SER A 504 -13.69 22.49 36.81
N ASP A 505 -14.19 23.63 36.31
CA ASP A 505 -15.32 24.35 36.92
C ASP A 505 -16.63 23.51 36.98
N ALA A 506 -16.66 22.34 36.31
CA ALA A 506 -17.72 21.35 36.36
C ALA A 506 -17.48 20.20 37.37
N GLY A 507 -16.42 20.26 38.19
CA GLY A 507 -16.10 19.25 39.21
C GLY A 507 -15.57 17.91 38.69
N LYS A 508 -15.26 17.78 37.39
CA LYS A 508 -14.75 16.52 36.81
C LYS A 508 -13.26 16.32 37.07
N LEU A 509 -12.88 15.08 37.40
CA LEU A 509 -11.51 14.63 37.61
C LEU A 509 -10.82 14.32 36.28
N VAL A 510 -9.77 15.06 35.93
CA VAL A 510 -9.00 14.84 34.69
C VAL A 510 -7.82 13.90 34.97
N ILE A 511 -7.82 12.73 34.32
CA ILE A 511 -6.77 11.71 34.46
C ILE A 511 -5.87 11.74 33.22
N HIS A 512 -4.62 12.20 33.38
CA HIS A 512 -3.60 12.17 32.32
C HIS A 512 -3.06 10.74 32.06
N CYS A 513 -3.90 9.86 31.51
CA CYS A 513 -3.50 8.55 30.99
C CYS A 513 -3.11 8.62 29.50
N LEU A 514 -2.25 7.73 29.01
CA LEU A 514 -2.04 7.57 27.56
C LEU A 514 -3.21 6.80 26.93
N GLY A 515 -4.35 7.48 26.79
CA GLY A 515 -5.56 7.02 26.12
C GLY A 515 -6.12 8.15 25.26
N TYR A 516 -6.53 7.83 24.03
CA TYR A 516 -6.91 8.81 23.02
C TYR A 516 -8.43 8.77 22.80
N THR A 517 -9.15 9.80 23.25
CA THR A 517 -10.56 10.02 22.86
C THR A 517 -10.63 10.49 21.42
N GLY A 518 -11.58 9.99 20.65
CA GLY A 518 -11.77 10.44 19.27
C GLY A 518 -12.58 11.72 19.23
N THR A 519 -11.95 12.89 19.12
CA THR A 519 -12.65 14.13 18.78
C THR A 519 -12.35 14.50 17.32
N GLY A 520 -13.35 14.29 16.48
CA GLY A 520 -13.34 14.67 15.06
C GLY A 520 -14.65 15.34 14.73
N HIS A 521 -14.76 16.63 15.07
CA HIS A 521 -15.85 17.48 14.61
C HIS A 521 -15.30 18.51 13.62
N GLU A 522 -15.86 18.49 12.41
CA GLU A 522 -15.86 19.64 11.52
C GLU A 522 -16.88 20.64 12.07
N ASP A 523 -16.48 21.89 12.26
CA ASP A 523 -17.41 23.00 12.50
C ASP A 523 -17.01 24.19 11.62
N GLU A 524 -17.99 24.74 10.90
CA GLU A 524 -17.78 25.83 9.95
C GLU A 524 -17.67 27.17 10.68
N GLY A 525 -16.45 27.70 10.73
CA GLY A 525 -16.15 29.13 10.79
C GLY A 525 -16.67 29.95 11.98
N ILE A 526 -15.78 30.23 12.95
CA ILE A 526 -15.64 31.54 13.61
C ILE A 526 -14.26 31.59 14.30
N GLY A 527 -13.53 32.70 14.11
CA GLY A 527 -12.43 33.11 14.99
C GLY A 527 -11.09 32.35 14.85
N SER A 528 -9.99 33.07 15.00
CA SER A 528 -8.66 32.48 15.19
C SER A 528 -8.56 31.87 16.59
N ILE A 529 -8.53 30.53 16.67
CA ILE A 529 -8.20 29.80 17.90
C ILE A 529 -6.72 29.42 17.87
N ASP A 530 -6.02 29.63 18.99
CA ASP A 530 -4.58 29.43 19.11
C ASP A 530 -4.14 27.97 18.92
N LYS A 531 -2.89 27.78 18.48
CA LYS A 531 -2.28 26.49 18.13
C LYS A 531 -1.90 25.61 19.34
N GLU A 532 -2.64 25.70 20.44
CA GLU A 532 -2.39 24.98 21.70
C GLU A 532 -3.49 23.97 22.06
N GLN A 533 -4.08 23.28 21.07
CA GLN A 533 -4.82 22.05 21.35
C GLN A 533 -3.87 20.93 21.75
N SER A 534 -3.55 20.98 23.04
CA SER A 534 -2.81 20.00 23.82
C SER A 534 -3.44 18.62 23.70
N LEU A 535 -2.62 17.58 23.70
CA LEU A 535 -3.05 16.19 23.87
C LEU A 535 -3.48 15.95 25.32
N SER A 536 -4.64 16.53 25.70
CA SER A 536 -5.32 16.22 26.94
C SER A 536 -5.95 14.84 26.84
N ALA A 537 -5.53 13.94 27.73
CA ALA A 537 -6.28 12.73 27.98
C ALA A 537 -7.52 13.09 28.81
N ILE A 538 -8.64 13.26 28.11
CA ILE A 538 -9.95 13.36 28.73
C ILE A 538 -10.38 11.93 29.06
N ALA A 539 -11.00 11.73 30.22
CA ALA A 539 -11.61 10.44 30.53
C ALA A 539 -12.67 10.15 29.48
N VAL A 540 -12.55 9.02 28.77
CA VAL A 540 -13.49 8.61 27.72
C VAL A 540 -14.89 8.51 28.33
N GLU A 541 -15.83 9.35 27.90
CA GLU A 541 -17.22 9.29 28.34
C GLU A 541 -18.00 8.32 27.43
N PRO A 542 -19.14 7.74 27.87
CA PRO A 542 -19.92 6.80 27.05
C PRO A 542 -20.33 7.35 25.68
N ASP A 543 -20.51 8.67 25.58
CA ASP A 543 -20.87 9.37 24.34
C ASP A 543 -19.69 9.49 23.34
N ASP A 544 -18.44 9.23 23.76
CA ASP A 544 -17.24 9.20 22.90
C ASP A 544 -17.09 7.88 22.11
N VAL A 545 -17.96 6.89 22.34
CA VAL A 545 -17.86 5.58 21.68
C VAL A 545 -18.39 5.67 20.25
N PHE A 546 -17.50 5.52 19.28
CA PHE A 546 -17.86 5.44 17.86
C PHE A 546 -18.53 4.09 17.56
N TRP A 547 -19.84 4.10 17.43
CA TRP A 547 -20.66 2.96 17.02
C TRP A 547 -20.88 2.93 15.51
N LEU A 548 -20.45 1.85 14.87
CA LEU A 548 -20.83 1.50 13.51
C LEU A 548 -22.22 0.86 13.54
N LYS A 549 -23.26 1.67 13.27
CA LYS A 549 -24.67 1.23 13.27
C LYS A 549 -25.02 0.52 11.97
N SER A 550 -25.80 -0.55 12.04
CA SER A 550 -26.24 -1.30 10.86
C SER A 550 -27.37 -0.55 10.14
N ARG A 551 -27.09 -0.07 8.92
CA ARG A 551 -28.08 0.65 8.09
C ARG A 551 -28.93 -0.26 7.20
N HIS A 552 -28.55 -1.52 7.06
CA HIS A 552 -29.18 -2.46 6.12
C HIS A 552 -29.19 -3.88 6.70
N ILE A 553 -30.16 -4.14 7.59
CA ILE A 553 -30.32 -5.42 8.31
C ILE A 553 -30.40 -6.64 7.36
N GLN A 554 -30.75 -6.45 6.08
CA GLN A 554 -30.67 -7.47 5.05
C GLN A 554 -30.23 -6.88 3.68
N LYS A 555 -28.93 -6.57 3.49
CA LYS A 555 -28.35 -6.80 2.14
C LYS A 555 -28.40 -8.32 1.94
N SER A 556 -29.05 -8.79 0.87
CA SER A 556 -29.15 -10.23 0.61
C SER A 556 -27.76 -10.80 0.28
N PHE A 557 -27.13 -11.46 1.25
CA PHE A 557 -25.97 -12.31 1.01
C PHE A 557 -26.43 -13.52 0.20
N ASP A 558 -26.45 -13.38 -1.12
CA ASP A 558 -26.61 -14.50 -2.03
C ASP A 558 -25.31 -15.31 -2.07
N LYS A 559 -25.41 -16.62 -2.28
CA LYS A 559 -24.27 -17.55 -2.34
C LYS A 559 -23.31 -17.22 -3.50
N GLN A 560 -23.76 -16.41 -4.46
CA GLN A 560 -22.93 -15.86 -5.56
C GLN A 560 -22.05 -14.67 -5.14
N ASN A 561 -22.38 -13.97 -4.03
CA ASN A 561 -21.65 -12.78 -3.56
C ASN A 561 -20.57 -13.11 -2.51
N LEU A 562 -20.51 -14.38 -2.08
CA LEU A 562 -19.57 -14.91 -1.08
C LEU A 562 -18.57 -15.80 -1.82
N HIS A 563 -17.27 -15.49 -1.69
CA HIS A 563 -16.22 -16.32 -2.29
C HIS A 563 -14.98 -16.33 -1.40
N THR A 564 -14.30 -17.47 -1.35
CA THR A 564 -12.97 -17.55 -0.81
C THR A 564 -11.94 -17.23 -1.88
N LEU A 565 -10.91 -16.48 -1.51
CA LEU A 565 -9.72 -16.28 -2.33
C LEU A 565 -8.49 -16.73 -1.57
N ASP A 566 -7.85 -17.77 -2.08
CA ASP A 566 -6.58 -18.24 -1.55
C ASP A 566 -5.42 -17.40 -2.07
N GLY A 567 -4.30 -17.44 -1.35
CA GLY A 567 -3.03 -16.92 -1.84
C GLY A 567 -1.91 -17.21 -0.87
N LYS A 568 -0.80 -16.51 -1.03
CA LYS A 568 0.38 -16.59 -0.17
C LYS A 568 0.01 -16.19 1.25
N ARG A 569 0.53 -16.94 2.21
CA ARG A 569 0.36 -16.63 3.63
C ARG A 569 0.99 -15.28 4.00
N VAL A 570 0.19 -14.39 4.58
CA VAL A 570 0.68 -13.10 5.10
C VAL A 570 1.25 -13.34 6.50
N GLU A 571 2.58 -13.26 6.65
CA GLU A 571 3.25 -13.40 7.96
C GLU A 571 3.42 -12.06 8.70
N LYS A 572 3.57 -10.97 7.95
CA LYS A 572 3.70 -9.58 8.46
C LYS A 572 2.87 -8.66 7.58
N VAL A 573 2.03 -7.82 8.20
CA VAL A 573 1.29 -6.78 7.47
C VAL A 573 2.26 -5.64 7.14
N THR A 574 2.47 -5.39 5.86
CA THR A 574 3.40 -4.37 5.33
C THR A 574 2.68 -3.28 4.51
N ASN A 575 1.46 -3.58 4.08
CA ASN A 575 0.49 -2.75 3.37
C ASN A 575 -0.89 -2.99 4.00
N SER A 576 -1.72 -1.96 4.05
CA SER A 576 -3.14 -2.14 4.32
C SER A 576 -3.95 -1.05 3.63
N LYS A 577 -5.11 -1.44 3.09
CA LYS A 577 -6.11 -0.49 2.59
C LYS A 577 -6.93 0.14 3.72
N PHE A 578 -6.88 -0.43 4.92
CA PHE A 578 -7.66 0.01 6.08
C PHE A 578 -6.84 0.89 7.04
N CYS A 579 -5.78 1.56 6.57
CA CYS A 579 -5.04 2.60 7.31
C CYS A 579 -4.16 3.42 6.36
N SER A 580 -3.46 4.46 6.85
CA SER A 580 -2.38 5.08 6.10
C SER A 580 -1.16 4.17 6.03
N ASN A 581 -0.73 3.86 4.80
CA ASN A 581 0.55 3.20 4.52
C ASN A 581 1.75 3.97 5.11
N GLU A 582 1.66 5.29 5.32
CA GLU A 582 2.72 6.05 6.01
C GLU A 582 2.77 5.72 7.51
N SER A 583 1.61 5.67 8.18
CA SER A 583 1.51 5.39 9.61
C SER A 583 1.91 3.95 9.94
N LEU A 584 1.51 2.98 9.10
CA LEU A 584 1.95 1.59 9.19
C LEU A 584 3.47 1.48 9.06
N ARG A 585 4.07 2.02 7.97
CA ARG A 585 5.54 2.03 7.78
C ARG A 585 6.29 2.65 8.96
N LYS A 586 5.77 3.74 9.55
CA LYS A 586 6.36 4.40 10.72
C LYS A 586 6.35 3.48 11.93
N LEU A 587 5.20 2.90 12.28
CA LEU A 587 5.10 1.96 13.40
C LEU A 587 6.03 0.77 13.21
N THR A 588 5.99 0.12 12.04
CA THR A 588 6.88 -1.01 11.73
C THR A 588 8.36 -0.61 11.85
N GLY A 589 8.75 0.56 11.34
CA GLY A 589 10.12 1.06 11.44
C GLY A 589 10.56 1.49 12.84
N ILE A 590 9.62 1.74 13.77
CA ILE A 590 9.89 1.92 15.20
C ILE A 590 10.06 0.55 15.86
N ILE A 591 9.13 -0.39 15.64
CA ILE A 591 9.18 -1.75 16.20
C ILE A 591 10.47 -2.47 15.79
N ASP A 592 10.82 -2.42 14.51
CA ASP A 592 12.01 -3.07 13.95
C ASP A 592 13.34 -2.46 14.45
N LYS A 593 13.31 -1.32 15.17
CA LYS A 593 14.51 -0.61 15.67
C LYS A 593 14.57 -0.40 17.18
N ALA A 594 13.44 -0.46 17.88
CA ALA A 594 13.35 -0.13 19.30
C ALA A 594 14.18 -1.09 20.17
N GLU A 595 15.19 -0.56 20.84
CA GLU A 595 16.06 -1.30 21.75
C GLU A 595 15.27 -1.85 22.94
N ILE A 596 14.22 -1.15 23.40
CA ILE A 596 13.35 -1.66 24.47
C ILE A 596 12.63 -2.97 24.08
N ILE A 597 12.33 -3.16 22.79
CA ILE A 597 11.71 -4.39 22.24
C ILE A 597 12.76 -5.46 21.98
N GLN A 598 13.93 -5.07 21.45
CA GLN A 598 15.03 -6.00 21.15
C GLN A 598 15.79 -6.47 22.40
N SER A 599 15.62 -5.79 23.54
CA SER A 599 16.28 -6.13 24.80
C SER A 599 15.90 -7.54 25.27
N SER A 600 16.90 -8.35 25.61
CA SER A 600 16.68 -9.70 26.16
C SER A 600 16.13 -9.68 27.60
N ASN A 601 16.05 -8.51 28.25
CA ASN A 601 15.53 -8.36 29.59
C ASN A 601 14.05 -7.93 29.59
N MET A 602 13.17 -8.90 29.34
CA MET A 602 11.71 -8.70 29.41
C MET A 602 11.22 -8.18 30.78
N ALA A 603 11.98 -8.36 31.86
CA ALA A 603 11.65 -7.78 33.16
C ALA A 603 11.80 -6.25 33.17
N ASP A 604 12.82 -5.69 32.50
CA ASP A 604 12.99 -4.23 32.39
C ASP A 604 11.90 -3.62 31.50
N PHE A 605 11.56 -4.26 30.38
CA PHE A 605 10.42 -3.86 29.53
C PHE A 605 9.13 -3.85 30.34
N ALA A 606 8.79 -4.95 31.02
CA ALA A 606 7.59 -5.04 31.87
C ALA A 606 7.61 -4.03 33.03
N HIS A 607 8.77 -3.74 33.61
CA HIS A 607 8.93 -2.74 34.66
C HIS A 607 8.69 -1.31 34.16
N ILE A 608 9.23 -0.95 33.00
CA ILE A 608 9.03 0.37 32.38
C ILE A 608 7.57 0.54 31.92
N VAL A 609 6.99 -0.49 31.30
CA VAL A 609 5.58 -0.56 30.92
C VAL A 609 4.67 -0.38 32.14
N SER A 610 4.91 -1.13 33.23
CA SER A 610 4.08 -1.05 34.45
C SER A 610 4.16 0.30 35.18
N LYS A 611 5.31 0.99 35.09
CA LYS A 611 5.49 2.36 35.62
C LYS A 611 4.91 3.46 34.74
N SER A 612 4.90 3.24 33.42
CA SER A 612 4.48 4.25 32.43
C SER A 612 2.98 4.21 32.10
N ILE A 613 2.30 3.12 32.46
CA ILE A 613 0.88 2.87 32.15
C ILE A 613 0.12 2.71 33.46
N PRO A 614 -0.66 3.71 33.91
CA PRO A 614 -1.21 3.72 35.27
C PRO A 614 -2.14 2.55 35.64
N CYS A 615 -2.83 1.95 34.66
CA CYS A 615 -3.67 0.78 34.92
C CYS A 615 -2.87 -0.46 35.36
N HIS A 616 -1.60 -0.56 34.98
CA HIS A 616 -0.72 -1.63 35.46
C HIS A 616 -0.28 -1.41 36.92
N ALA A 617 -0.31 -0.16 37.42
CA ALA A 617 -0.08 0.11 38.83
C ALA A 617 -1.24 -0.38 39.72
N LEU A 618 -2.48 -0.45 39.21
CA LEU A 618 -3.59 -1.11 39.91
C LEU A 618 -3.34 -2.62 40.02
N LEU A 619 -2.99 -3.28 38.90
CA LEU A 619 -2.67 -4.71 38.86
C LEU A 619 -1.48 -5.07 39.78
N ALA A 620 -0.44 -4.23 39.81
CA ALA A 620 0.73 -4.43 40.67
C ALA A 620 0.49 -4.20 42.17
N SER A 621 -0.68 -3.69 42.57
CA SER A 621 -0.96 -3.36 43.98
C SER A 621 -1.43 -4.53 44.84
N ASN A 622 -1.66 -5.72 44.27
CA ASN A 622 -2.37 -6.82 44.93
C ASN A 622 -3.67 -6.35 45.63
N PRO A 623 -4.64 -5.77 44.90
CA PRO A 623 -5.91 -5.40 45.51
C PRO A 623 -6.56 -6.63 46.21
N PRO A 624 -7.36 -6.43 47.27
CA PRO A 624 -8.09 -7.51 47.97
C PRO A 624 -9.07 -8.31 47.06
N PHE A 625 -9.33 -7.81 45.86
CA PHE A 625 -9.91 -8.56 44.75
C PHE A 625 -8.81 -9.21 43.90
N TYR A 626 -8.97 -10.49 43.54
CA TYR A 626 -8.27 -11.11 42.40
C TYR A 626 -8.82 -10.58 41.05
N LEU A 627 -8.89 -9.26 40.88
CA LEU A 627 -9.20 -8.58 39.62
C LEU A 627 -7.98 -8.68 38.70
N ASN A 628 -7.96 -9.71 37.85
CA ASN A 628 -6.96 -9.82 36.80
C ASN A 628 -7.23 -8.77 35.68
N ALA A 629 -6.34 -8.72 34.68
CA ALA A 629 -6.47 -7.79 33.57
C ALA A 629 -7.74 -8.02 32.72
N GLU A 630 -8.23 -9.26 32.61
CA GLU A 630 -9.48 -9.61 31.91
C GLU A 630 -10.67 -8.87 32.54
N ALA A 631 -10.85 -9.02 33.86
CA ALA A 631 -11.94 -8.41 34.60
C ALA A 631 -11.93 -6.87 34.52
N LEU A 632 -10.74 -6.25 34.63
CA LEU A 632 -10.59 -4.79 34.49
C LEU A 632 -10.88 -4.30 33.07
N ASN A 633 -10.52 -5.08 32.04
CA ASN A 633 -10.86 -4.74 30.65
C ASN A 633 -12.37 -4.78 30.42
N LEU A 634 -13.06 -5.80 30.90
CA LEU A 634 -14.52 -5.87 30.77
C LEU A 634 -15.23 -4.79 31.61
N ALA A 635 -14.70 -4.44 32.79
CA ALA A 635 -15.21 -3.31 33.57
C ALA A 635 -15.08 -1.98 32.83
N ALA A 636 -13.94 -1.74 32.16
CA ALA A 636 -13.74 -0.54 31.34
C ALA A 636 -14.69 -0.52 30.13
N LEU A 637 -14.87 -1.66 29.44
CA LEU A 637 -15.80 -1.76 28.33
C LEU A 637 -17.26 -1.56 28.78
N ASP A 638 -17.66 -2.12 29.93
CA ASP A 638 -19.00 -1.95 30.48
C ASP A 638 -19.26 -0.51 30.97
N SER A 639 -18.26 0.16 31.55
CA SER A 639 -18.40 1.58 31.92
C SER A 639 -18.67 2.50 30.72
N LEU A 640 -18.12 2.16 29.54
CA LEU A 640 -18.27 2.90 28.30
C LEU A 640 -19.51 2.51 27.49
N THR A 641 -19.81 1.22 27.42
CA THR A 641 -20.82 0.68 26.51
C THR A 641 -22.08 0.19 27.22
N GLY A 642 -22.00 -0.16 28.51
CA GLY A 642 -23.07 -0.84 29.22
C GLY A 642 -23.30 -2.30 28.79
N VAL A 643 -22.35 -2.94 28.09
CA VAL A 643 -22.51 -4.28 27.51
C VAL A 643 -22.83 -5.40 28.52
N VAL A 644 -22.51 -5.21 29.81
CA VAL A 644 -22.94 -6.12 30.89
C VAL A 644 -24.04 -5.46 31.74
N SER A 645 -23.79 -4.25 32.25
CA SER A 645 -24.69 -3.54 33.17
C SER A 645 -26.08 -3.27 32.57
N GLN A 646 -26.20 -2.96 31.28
CA GLN A 646 -27.48 -2.67 30.62
C GLN A 646 -28.22 -3.92 30.11
N ILE A 647 -27.70 -5.14 30.30
CA ILE A 647 -28.45 -6.36 29.95
C ILE A 647 -29.72 -6.42 30.80
N THR A 648 -30.89 -6.27 30.17
CA THR A 648 -32.20 -6.42 30.81
C THR A 648 -32.68 -7.85 30.71
N VAL A 649 -32.95 -8.47 31.85
CA VAL A 649 -33.55 -9.80 31.96
C VAL A 649 -34.84 -9.66 32.77
N ALA A 650 -35.90 -10.40 32.42
CA ALA A 650 -37.12 -10.40 33.21
C ALA A 650 -36.83 -10.96 34.62
N SER A 651 -37.55 -10.51 35.65
CA SER A 651 -37.29 -10.89 37.05
C SER A 651 -37.37 -12.39 37.35
N GLU A 652 -37.99 -13.17 36.46
CA GLU A 652 -38.15 -14.63 36.56
C GLU A 652 -37.19 -15.40 35.63
N GLN A 653 -36.39 -14.71 34.82
CA GLN A 653 -35.46 -15.32 33.85
C GLN A 653 -34.02 -15.27 34.36
N CYS A 654 -33.25 -16.28 33.97
CA CYS A 654 -31.82 -16.37 34.26
C CYS A 654 -31.00 -15.59 33.21
N LEU A 655 -30.00 -14.82 33.64
CA LEU A 655 -29.02 -14.21 32.75
C LEU A 655 -28.01 -15.27 32.33
N SER A 656 -27.95 -15.61 31.05
CA SER A 656 -27.08 -16.65 30.52
C SER A 656 -25.92 -16.05 29.70
N PHE A 657 -24.70 -16.55 29.94
CA PHE A 657 -23.51 -16.07 29.23
C PHE A 657 -22.45 -17.17 28.99
N VAL A 658 -21.58 -16.95 27.99
CA VAL A 658 -20.46 -17.87 27.67
C VAL A 658 -19.13 -17.11 27.64
N ASP A 659 -18.12 -17.64 28.33
CA ASP A 659 -16.72 -17.19 28.35
C ASP A 659 -15.86 -18.14 27.49
N LEU A 660 -15.65 -17.76 26.23
CA LEU A 660 -14.91 -18.54 25.23
C LEU A 660 -13.42 -18.28 25.34
N TRP A 661 -12.68 -19.30 25.75
CA TRP A 661 -11.21 -19.33 25.75
C TRP A 661 -10.55 -18.36 26.73
N GLY A 662 -11.24 -17.90 27.77
CA GLY A 662 -10.60 -17.18 28.87
C GLY A 662 -9.49 -17.98 29.57
N GLY A 663 -8.68 -17.28 30.38
CA GLY A 663 -7.88 -17.93 31.42
C GLY A 663 -8.77 -18.48 32.54
N PRO A 664 -8.37 -18.38 33.82
CA PRO A 664 -9.28 -18.60 34.95
C PRO A 664 -10.35 -17.48 35.10
N SER A 665 -11.15 -17.30 34.04
CA SER A 665 -12.37 -16.49 33.86
C SER A 665 -12.48 -15.21 34.72
N GLY A 666 -11.57 -14.25 34.53
CA GLY A 666 -11.75 -12.90 35.06
C GLY A 666 -12.99 -12.21 34.48
N TYR A 667 -13.30 -12.47 33.22
CA TYR A 667 -14.53 -12.00 32.56
C TYR A 667 -15.78 -12.54 33.26
N GLY A 668 -15.89 -13.87 33.44
CA GLY A 668 -16.98 -14.47 34.21
C GLY A 668 -17.12 -13.88 35.62
N GLN A 669 -16.02 -13.73 36.36
CA GLN A 669 -16.04 -13.12 37.70
C GLN A 669 -16.61 -11.69 37.71
N TYR A 670 -16.32 -10.89 36.69
CA TYR A 670 -16.92 -9.55 36.55
C TYR A 670 -18.43 -9.61 36.25
N VAL A 671 -18.88 -10.50 35.36
CA VAL A 671 -20.33 -10.66 35.05
C VAL A 671 -21.11 -11.04 36.31
N TYR A 672 -20.65 -12.04 37.07
CA TYR A 672 -21.27 -12.43 38.34
C TYR A 672 -21.29 -11.31 39.37
N TRP A 673 -20.24 -10.49 39.44
CA TRP A 673 -20.19 -9.33 40.34
C TRP A 673 -21.21 -8.25 39.93
N THR A 674 -21.18 -7.80 38.68
CA THR A 674 -22.05 -6.72 38.15
C THR A 674 -23.53 -7.10 38.15
N LYS A 675 -23.85 -8.39 38.02
CA LYS A 675 -25.24 -8.91 37.96
C LYS A 675 -25.66 -9.73 39.17
N CYS A 676 -24.96 -9.63 40.30
CA CYS A 676 -25.20 -10.42 41.53
C CYS A 676 -26.63 -10.39 42.11
N SER A 677 -27.48 -9.46 41.67
CA SER A 677 -28.92 -9.40 42.01
C SER A 677 -29.82 -10.31 41.15
N HIS A 678 -29.28 -10.98 40.13
CA HIS A 678 -30.00 -11.85 39.21
C HIS A 678 -29.59 -13.30 39.40
N SER A 679 -30.45 -14.24 39.00
CA SER A 679 -29.99 -15.60 38.70
C SER A 679 -29.11 -15.55 37.45
N ILE A 680 -27.93 -16.18 37.50
CA ILE A 680 -26.97 -16.21 36.40
C ILE A 680 -26.63 -17.66 36.10
N GLN A 681 -26.51 -18.01 34.82
CA GLN A 681 -25.99 -19.29 34.34
C GLN A 681 -24.81 -18.99 33.41
N GLY A 682 -23.65 -19.55 33.70
CA GLY A 682 -22.43 -19.28 32.93
C GLY A 682 -21.77 -20.55 32.43
N TRP A 683 -21.21 -20.51 31.23
CA TRP A 683 -20.35 -21.58 30.71
C TRP A 683 -18.98 -21.04 30.32
N GLY A 684 -17.92 -21.75 30.68
CA GLY A 684 -16.54 -21.40 30.38
C GLY A 684 -15.81 -22.48 29.59
N VAL A 685 -14.95 -22.07 28.66
CA VAL A 685 -14.03 -22.96 27.94
C VAL A 685 -12.60 -22.55 28.28
N VAL A 686 -11.88 -23.36 29.06
CA VAL A 686 -10.64 -22.93 29.74
C VAL A 686 -9.39 -23.48 29.04
N ARG A 687 -8.43 -22.60 28.71
CA ARG A 687 -7.22 -22.89 27.90
C ARG A 687 -6.24 -23.95 28.45
N SER A 688 -6.34 -24.39 29.71
CA SER A 688 -5.36 -25.27 30.38
C SER A 688 -6.03 -26.33 31.27
N GLU A 689 -5.25 -27.23 31.89
CA GLU A 689 -5.73 -28.29 32.82
C GLU A 689 -6.29 -27.77 34.17
N VAL A 690 -6.95 -26.62 34.18
CA VAL A 690 -7.66 -26.14 35.37
C VAL A 690 -8.96 -26.94 35.51
N ARG A 691 -8.88 -28.03 36.29
CA ARG A 691 -10.03 -28.94 36.55
C ARG A 691 -11.13 -28.31 37.43
N SER A 692 -10.82 -27.23 38.14
CA SER A 692 -11.81 -26.44 38.86
C SER A 692 -11.46 -24.96 38.86
N LEU A 693 -12.45 -24.13 38.54
CA LEU A 693 -12.39 -22.69 38.68
C LEU A 693 -13.04 -22.28 40.00
N HIS A 694 -12.27 -21.68 40.90
CA HIS A 694 -12.81 -21.11 42.12
C HIS A 694 -12.90 -19.58 41.99
N PRO A 695 -14.03 -18.96 42.36
CA PRO A 695 -14.15 -17.51 42.40
C PRO A 695 -13.21 -16.96 43.47
N SER A 696 -12.83 -15.69 43.37
CA SER A 696 -12.06 -15.06 44.44
C SER A 696 -12.76 -15.20 45.80
N PRO A 697 -12.04 -15.37 46.93
CA PRO A 697 -12.67 -15.61 48.24
C PRO A 697 -13.65 -14.52 48.69
N MET A 698 -13.53 -13.31 48.13
CA MET A 698 -14.48 -12.23 48.36
C MET A 698 -15.73 -12.38 47.48
N LEU A 699 -15.59 -12.66 46.19
CA LEU A 699 -16.71 -12.89 45.27
C LEU A 699 -17.55 -14.11 45.68
N ALA A 700 -16.90 -15.17 46.19
CA ALA A 700 -17.52 -16.37 46.77
C ALA A 700 -18.54 -16.08 47.88
N ARG A 701 -18.51 -14.89 48.49
CA ARG A 701 -19.45 -14.46 49.55
C ARG A 701 -20.71 -13.78 49.03
N PHE A 702 -20.74 -13.43 47.74
CA PHE A 702 -21.78 -12.60 47.12
C PHE A 702 -22.45 -13.22 45.89
N VAL A 703 -21.91 -14.30 45.32
CA VAL A 703 -22.41 -14.89 44.06
C VAL A 703 -22.53 -16.42 44.13
N GLN A 704 -23.54 -16.96 43.45
CA GLN A 704 -23.75 -18.39 43.25
C GLN A 704 -22.88 -18.90 42.09
N TRP A 705 -21.58 -19.06 42.34
CA TRP A 705 -20.61 -19.54 41.34
C TRP A 705 -20.80 -21.02 40.96
N ASP A 706 -21.57 -21.77 41.74
CA ASP A 706 -21.98 -23.15 41.45
C ASP A 706 -22.78 -23.29 40.14
N THR A 707 -23.30 -22.19 39.60
CA THR A 707 -23.92 -22.11 38.26
C THR A 707 -22.92 -21.92 37.10
N PHE A 708 -21.61 -21.73 37.37
CA PHE A 708 -20.59 -21.59 36.34
C PHE A 708 -20.00 -22.95 35.95
N GLN A 709 -20.35 -23.45 34.78
CA GLN A 709 -19.91 -24.75 34.27
C GLN A 709 -18.66 -24.63 33.38
N ILE A 710 -17.68 -25.51 33.55
CA ILE A 710 -16.58 -25.66 32.59
C ILE A 710 -16.97 -26.72 31.55
N LEU A 711 -17.07 -26.33 30.28
CA LEU A 711 -17.43 -27.24 29.18
C LEU A 711 -16.28 -28.15 28.72
N GLY A 712 -15.04 -27.84 29.10
CA GLY A 712 -13.88 -28.69 28.84
C GLY A 712 -12.54 -28.00 29.10
N SER A 713 -11.47 -28.80 29.13
CA SER A 713 -10.07 -28.35 29.20
C SER A 713 -9.30 -28.79 27.94
N VAL A 714 -8.35 -27.96 27.47
CA VAL A 714 -7.74 -28.09 26.12
C VAL A 714 -6.59 -29.11 26.04
N GLN A 715 -6.64 -30.24 26.75
CA GLN A 715 -5.67 -31.31 26.46
C GLN A 715 -6.12 -32.12 25.23
N GLY A 716 -5.49 -31.79 24.08
CA GLY A 716 -5.66 -32.53 22.82
C GLY A 716 -6.71 -31.98 21.86
N LEU A 717 -7.54 -31.02 22.28
CA LEU A 717 -8.51 -30.37 21.39
C LEU A 717 -7.88 -29.28 20.53
N ASN A 718 -8.11 -29.36 19.22
CA ASN A 718 -7.82 -28.26 18.31
C ASN A 718 -8.89 -27.16 18.51
N ILE A 719 -8.56 -26.10 19.26
CA ILE A 719 -9.47 -25.00 19.63
C ILE A 719 -10.09 -24.25 18.44
N VAL A 720 -9.47 -24.36 17.26
CA VAL A 720 -9.98 -23.79 16.01
C VAL A 720 -10.65 -24.84 15.10
N SER A 721 -10.96 -26.04 15.58
CA SER A 721 -11.71 -27.04 14.80
C SER A 721 -13.22 -26.81 14.87
N ASN A 722 -13.91 -27.12 13.78
CA ASN A 722 -15.37 -27.06 13.72
C ASN A 722 -16.05 -28.07 14.67
N ASP A 723 -15.43 -29.21 14.96
CA ASP A 723 -15.94 -30.18 15.93
C ASP A 723 -15.98 -29.60 17.35
N THR A 724 -14.94 -28.86 17.73
CA THR A 724 -14.88 -28.14 19.01
C THR A 724 -15.96 -27.06 19.08
N VAL A 725 -16.11 -26.24 18.03
CA VAL A 725 -17.17 -25.23 17.90
C VAL A 725 -18.56 -25.87 18.06
N ASN A 726 -18.84 -26.93 17.31
CA ASN A 726 -20.13 -27.62 17.34
C ASN A 726 -20.40 -28.30 18.70
N SER A 727 -19.38 -28.83 19.37
CA SER A 727 -19.50 -29.45 20.69
C SER A 727 -19.86 -28.43 21.78
N ILE A 728 -19.20 -27.26 21.78
CA ILE A 728 -19.52 -26.14 22.68
C ILE A 728 -20.96 -25.66 22.45
N VAL A 729 -21.34 -25.48 21.18
CA VAL A 729 -22.70 -25.06 20.79
C VAL A 729 -23.74 -26.07 21.26
N ALA A 730 -23.54 -27.36 21.02
CA ALA A 730 -24.48 -28.41 21.41
C ALA A 730 -24.64 -28.51 22.94
N ALA A 731 -23.55 -28.37 23.69
CA ALA A 731 -23.60 -28.39 25.15
C ALA A 731 -24.46 -27.24 25.71
N VAL A 732 -24.16 -25.99 25.32
CA VAL A 732 -24.91 -24.82 25.79
C VAL A 732 -26.36 -24.86 25.32
N GLN A 733 -26.63 -25.21 24.06
CA GLN A 733 -28.00 -25.28 23.52
C GLN A 733 -28.85 -26.38 24.16
N SER A 734 -28.23 -27.43 24.72
CA SER A 734 -28.97 -28.48 25.44
C SER A 734 -29.59 -28.01 26.76
N GLU A 735 -28.99 -26.99 27.39
CA GLU A 735 -29.48 -26.36 28.62
C GLU A 735 -30.16 -25.00 28.37
N CYS A 736 -29.80 -24.32 27.28
CA CYS A 736 -30.29 -22.99 26.91
C CYS A 736 -30.67 -22.93 25.41
N PRO A 737 -31.80 -23.53 25.00
CA PRO A 737 -32.18 -23.67 23.58
C PRO A 737 -32.51 -22.33 22.89
N GLU A 738 -32.92 -21.31 23.65
CA GLU A 738 -33.20 -19.96 23.13
C GLU A 738 -31.91 -19.15 22.85
N GLY A 739 -30.75 -19.62 23.32
CA GLY A 739 -29.47 -18.93 23.20
C GLY A 739 -29.18 -17.93 24.34
N VAL A 740 -27.92 -17.53 24.44
CA VAL A 740 -27.38 -16.72 25.55
C VAL A 740 -27.41 -15.22 25.29
N GLN A 741 -27.58 -14.39 26.33
CA GLN A 741 -27.61 -12.92 26.15
C GLN A 741 -26.22 -12.29 25.97
N LEU A 742 -25.15 -12.95 26.43
CA LEU A 742 -23.78 -12.45 26.31
C LEU A 742 -22.79 -13.56 25.92
N VAL A 743 -22.00 -13.33 24.88
CA VAL A 743 -20.83 -14.15 24.56
C VAL A 743 -19.58 -13.28 24.69
N ILE A 744 -18.57 -13.79 25.40
CA ILE A 744 -17.28 -13.16 25.60
C ILE A 744 -16.22 -14.05 24.93
N GLY A 745 -15.39 -13.46 24.07
CA GLY A 745 -14.29 -14.13 23.39
C GLY A 745 -12.93 -13.57 23.80
N ASP A 746 -11.95 -14.44 23.95
CA ASP A 746 -10.55 -14.06 24.09
C ASP A 746 -9.70 -14.65 22.95
N VAL A 747 -9.27 -13.80 22.02
CA VAL A 747 -8.24 -14.13 21.02
C VAL A 747 -6.86 -13.77 21.57
N SER A 748 -5.94 -14.74 21.60
CA SER A 748 -4.57 -14.55 22.09
C SER A 748 -3.52 -15.31 21.28
N SER A 749 -2.36 -14.69 21.10
CA SER A 749 -1.18 -15.37 20.58
C SER A 749 -0.60 -16.30 21.65
N LEU A 750 -0.73 -17.61 21.44
CA LEU A 750 -0.13 -18.65 22.27
C LEU A 750 0.93 -19.44 21.48
N PRO A 751 2.13 -19.66 22.05
CA PRO A 751 2.62 -19.12 23.33
C PRO A 751 2.82 -17.59 23.29
N PHE A 752 2.62 -16.92 24.42
CA PHE A 752 2.84 -15.49 24.55
C PHE A 752 4.31 -15.16 24.24
N GLY A 753 4.56 -14.22 23.31
CA GLY A 753 5.93 -13.89 22.85
C GLY A 753 6.56 -14.86 21.84
N SER A 754 5.83 -15.86 21.33
CA SER A 754 6.33 -16.77 20.28
C SER A 754 6.37 -16.18 18.86
N HIS A 755 5.75 -15.02 18.66
CA HIS A 755 5.67 -14.32 17.37
C HIS A 755 6.26 -12.92 17.49
N PRO A 756 6.89 -12.39 16.42
CA PRO A 756 7.38 -11.00 16.41
C PRO A 756 6.22 -10.01 16.66
N PRO A 757 6.45 -8.95 17.46
CA PRO A 757 5.41 -7.97 17.76
C PRO A 757 4.93 -7.25 16.50
N GLY A 758 3.61 -7.05 16.39
CA GLY A 758 2.96 -6.44 15.23
C GLY A 758 2.46 -7.43 14.17
N ASN A 759 2.62 -8.75 14.39
CA ASN A 759 2.15 -9.81 13.48
C ASN A 759 0.97 -10.62 14.07
N GLU A 760 0.43 -10.23 15.22
CA GLU A 760 -0.51 -11.04 16.01
C GLU A 760 -1.82 -11.33 15.26
N GLU A 761 -2.32 -10.37 14.46
CA GLU A 761 -3.51 -10.53 13.61
C GLU A 761 -3.39 -11.74 12.67
N CYS A 762 -2.27 -11.84 11.93
CA CYS A 762 -2.06 -12.92 10.95
C CYS A 762 -1.98 -14.32 11.56
N HIS A 763 -1.52 -14.40 12.81
CA HIS A 763 -1.38 -15.64 13.57
C HIS A 763 -2.71 -16.06 14.22
N THR A 764 -3.54 -15.09 14.58
CA THR A 764 -4.77 -15.31 15.38
C THR A 764 -6.07 -15.26 14.58
N LYS A 765 -6.03 -14.91 13.28
CA LYS A 765 -7.18 -14.86 12.36
C LYS A 765 -8.16 -16.04 12.46
N GLN A 766 -7.67 -17.28 12.63
CA GLN A 766 -8.53 -18.47 12.71
C GLN A 766 -9.22 -18.60 14.07
N GLN A 767 -8.57 -18.17 15.16
CA GLN A 767 -9.21 -18.09 16.49
C GLN A 767 -10.32 -17.03 16.50
N PHE A 768 -10.07 -15.87 15.87
CA PHE A 768 -11.10 -14.83 15.76
C PHE A 768 -12.30 -15.34 14.97
N LEU A 769 -12.07 -15.99 13.82
CA LEU A 769 -13.12 -16.61 13.03
C LEU A 769 -13.94 -17.64 13.83
N THR A 770 -13.32 -18.58 14.56
CA THR A 770 -14.09 -19.58 15.31
C THR A 770 -14.85 -18.97 16.48
N GLN A 771 -14.34 -17.92 17.12
CA GLN A 771 -15.07 -17.19 18.16
C GLN A 771 -16.28 -16.44 17.60
N CYS A 772 -16.17 -15.83 16.41
CA CYS A 772 -17.33 -15.28 15.71
C CYS A 772 -18.38 -16.37 15.43
N VAL A 773 -17.99 -17.54 14.91
CA VAL A 773 -18.94 -18.64 14.63
C VAL A 773 -19.60 -19.16 15.91
N CYS A 774 -18.84 -19.37 16.99
CA CYS A 774 -19.41 -19.74 18.29
C CYS A 774 -20.45 -18.71 18.75
N ALA A 775 -20.11 -17.41 18.73
CA ALA A 775 -21.03 -16.36 19.14
C ALA A 775 -22.33 -16.38 18.32
N LEU A 776 -22.22 -16.38 16.98
CA LEU A 776 -23.37 -16.38 16.08
C LEU A 776 -24.28 -17.61 16.25
N LYS A 777 -23.74 -18.77 16.63
CA LYS A 777 -24.52 -19.97 16.94
C LYS A 777 -25.11 -19.99 18.36
N LEU A 778 -24.55 -19.25 19.30
CA LEU A 778 -24.91 -19.28 20.72
C LEU A 778 -25.89 -18.19 21.16
N MET A 779 -25.88 -17.01 20.53
CA MET A 779 -26.62 -15.86 21.04
C MET A 779 -28.13 -15.92 20.78
N SER A 780 -28.91 -15.44 21.76
CA SER A 780 -30.32 -15.09 21.59
C SER A 780 -30.52 -13.74 20.90
N HIS A 781 -31.69 -13.51 20.31
CA HIS A 781 -32.02 -12.24 19.67
C HIS A 781 -31.96 -11.07 20.68
N GLY A 782 -31.30 -9.97 20.31
CA GLY A 782 -30.96 -8.86 21.20
C GLY A 782 -29.67 -9.02 21.99
N GLY A 783 -29.04 -10.21 21.95
CA GLY A 783 -27.80 -10.52 22.66
C GLY A 783 -26.60 -9.67 22.22
N SER A 784 -25.53 -9.74 23.02
CA SER A 784 -24.28 -8.99 22.82
C SER A 784 -23.06 -9.91 22.71
N PHE A 785 -22.07 -9.50 21.92
CA PHE A 785 -20.80 -10.19 21.75
C PHE A 785 -19.64 -9.24 22.06
N VAL A 786 -18.79 -9.61 23.01
CA VAL A 786 -17.53 -8.92 23.31
C VAL A 786 -16.40 -9.86 22.92
N CYS A 787 -15.39 -9.38 22.19
CA CYS A 787 -14.22 -10.21 21.90
C CYS A 787 -12.94 -9.40 21.97
N ARG A 788 -11.94 -9.87 22.72
CA ARG A 788 -10.56 -9.39 22.65
C ARG A 788 -9.96 -9.83 21.31
N LEU A 789 -9.27 -8.95 20.61
CA LEU A 789 -8.50 -9.25 19.40
C LEU A 789 -7.33 -8.27 19.24
N TYR A 790 -6.65 -8.34 18.10
CA TYR A 790 -5.54 -7.46 17.73
C TYR A 790 -5.98 -6.48 16.62
N SER A 791 -5.06 -6.04 15.76
CA SER A 791 -5.37 -5.18 14.63
C SER A 791 -6.39 -5.80 13.64
N LEU A 792 -7.05 -4.96 12.84
CA LEU A 792 -7.88 -5.37 11.70
C LEU A 792 -7.38 -4.68 10.43
N LEU A 793 -6.12 -4.95 10.07
CA LEU A 793 -5.44 -4.38 8.91
C LEU A 793 -5.55 -5.26 7.66
N THR A 794 -5.91 -6.54 7.81
CA THR A 794 -6.15 -7.46 6.70
C THR A 794 -7.60 -7.45 6.24
N ARG A 795 -7.82 -7.71 4.95
CA ARG A 795 -9.15 -7.84 4.35
C ARG A 795 -9.94 -9.00 4.97
N PHE A 796 -9.25 -10.02 5.48
CA PHE A 796 -9.84 -11.15 6.20
C PHE A 796 -10.50 -10.68 7.51
N SER A 797 -9.76 -9.95 8.35
CA SER A 797 -10.29 -9.39 9.60
C SER A 797 -11.37 -8.34 9.34
N ALA A 798 -11.20 -7.51 8.31
CA ALA A 798 -12.20 -6.55 7.88
C ALA A 798 -13.51 -7.23 7.39
N ALA A 799 -13.41 -8.34 6.66
CA ALA A 799 -14.57 -9.12 6.23
C ALA A 799 -15.33 -9.73 7.42
N LEU A 800 -14.62 -10.22 8.45
CA LEU A 800 -15.27 -10.68 9.69
C LEU A 800 -16.00 -9.55 10.42
N LEU A 801 -15.38 -8.37 10.53
CA LEU A 801 -16.06 -7.17 11.08
C LEU A 801 -17.30 -6.78 10.26
N TYR A 802 -17.23 -6.87 8.92
CA TYR A 802 -18.35 -6.58 8.02
C TYR A 802 -19.52 -7.55 8.22
N LEU A 803 -19.23 -8.84 8.36
CA LEU A 803 -20.26 -9.85 8.65
C LEU A 803 -20.93 -9.59 10.01
N LEU A 804 -20.15 -9.29 11.05
CA LEU A 804 -20.71 -8.92 12.36
C LEU A 804 -21.56 -7.65 12.27
N HIS A 805 -21.10 -6.60 11.58
CA HIS A 805 -21.88 -5.37 11.35
C HIS A 805 -23.22 -5.62 10.64
N SER A 806 -23.33 -6.67 9.83
CA SER A 806 -24.58 -7.01 9.15
C SER A 806 -25.60 -7.77 10.02
N VAL A 807 -25.18 -8.40 11.13
CA VAL A 807 -26.03 -9.23 12.01
C VAL A 807 -26.18 -8.69 13.44
N PHE A 808 -25.71 -7.48 13.71
CA PHE A 808 -25.92 -6.75 14.97
C PHE A 808 -26.43 -5.33 14.68
N HIS A 809 -27.23 -4.75 15.59
CA HIS A 809 -27.70 -3.37 15.46
C HIS A 809 -26.55 -2.35 15.47
N GLU A 810 -25.55 -2.55 16.33
CA GLU A 810 -24.38 -1.67 16.42
C GLU A 810 -23.12 -2.43 16.84
N VAL A 811 -21.98 -2.02 16.28
CA VAL A 811 -20.66 -2.60 16.53
C VAL A 811 -19.66 -1.49 16.84
N ALA A 812 -18.81 -1.67 17.85
CA ALA A 812 -17.74 -0.75 18.19
C ALA A 812 -16.38 -1.46 18.32
N LEU A 813 -15.32 -0.86 17.80
CA LEU A 813 -13.93 -1.21 18.11
C LEU A 813 -13.42 -0.27 19.20
N ILE A 814 -12.96 -0.83 20.32
CA ILE A 814 -12.61 -0.09 21.54
C ILE A 814 -11.28 -0.61 22.09
N LYS A 815 -10.34 0.31 22.35
CA LYS A 815 -9.13 0.04 23.14
C LYS A 815 -9.32 0.62 24.55
N PRO A 816 -9.70 -0.19 25.56
CA PRO A 816 -9.97 0.32 26.90
C PRO A 816 -8.69 0.82 27.58
N ILE A 817 -8.81 1.79 28.50
CA ILE A 817 -7.64 2.39 29.20
C ILE A 817 -6.85 1.38 30.06
N THR A 818 -7.46 0.24 30.35
CA THR A 818 -6.90 -0.89 31.09
C THR A 818 -6.07 -1.83 30.21
N SER A 819 -6.16 -1.70 28.88
CA SER A 819 -5.28 -2.40 27.94
C SER A 819 -3.94 -1.68 27.80
N SER A 820 -2.89 -2.39 27.39
CA SER A 820 -1.57 -1.81 27.17
C SER A 820 -1.57 -0.94 25.89
N PRO A 821 -1.28 0.38 25.96
CA PRO A 821 -1.16 1.25 24.77
C PRO A 821 0.02 0.90 23.84
N VAL A 822 0.90 -0.01 24.25
CA VAL A 822 2.00 -0.56 23.43
C VAL A 822 1.56 -1.75 22.58
N SER A 823 0.57 -2.49 23.06
CA SER A 823 0.04 -3.68 22.40
C SER A 823 -1.01 -3.28 21.35
N PRO A 824 -1.05 -3.94 20.18
CA PRO A 824 -2.15 -3.77 19.22
C PRO A 824 -3.46 -4.42 19.70
N GLU A 825 -3.51 -4.94 20.92
CA GLU A 825 -4.72 -5.47 21.54
C GLU A 825 -5.84 -4.43 21.65
N GLN A 826 -7.06 -4.86 21.35
CA GLN A 826 -8.29 -4.09 21.42
C GLN A 826 -9.48 -5.05 21.54
N PHE A 827 -10.69 -4.50 21.61
CA PHE A 827 -11.91 -5.26 21.74
C PHE A 827 -12.92 -4.84 20.68
N ILE A 828 -13.64 -5.83 20.15
CA ILE A 828 -14.90 -5.60 19.44
C ILE A 828 -16.06 -5.77 20.43
N VAL A 829 -17.02 -4.86 20.38
CA VAL A 829 -18.26 -4.90 21.15
C VAL A 829 -19.42 -4.81 20.15
N CYS A 830 -20.20 -5.87 20.03
CA CYS A 830 -21.38 -5.96 19.18
C CYS A 830 -22.63 -6.04 20.05
N LYS A 831 -23.65 -5.25 19.76
CA LYS A 831 -24.91 -5.18 20.52
C LYS A 831 -26.13 -5.40 19.65
N GLY A 832 -27.14 -6.05 20.23
CA GLY A 832 -28.44 -6.23 19.57
C GLY A 832 -28.34 -7.18 18.39
N TYR A 833 -27.96 -8.42 18.65
CA TYR A 833 -27.91 -9.49 17.64
C TYR A 833 -29.30 -9.68 17.01
N VAL A 834 -29.40 -9.58 15.68
CA VAL A 834 -30.69 -9.69 14.94
C VAL A 834 -30.96 -11.10 14.40
N GLY A 835 -30.07 -12.04 14.69
CA GLY A 835 -30.05 -13.38 14.09
C GLY A 835 -29.17 -13.45 12.84
N CYS A 836 -28.43 -14.55 12.70
CA CYS A 836 -27.53 -14.80 11.58
C CYS A 836 -28.22 -15.68 10.52
N PRO A 837 -28.27 -15.24 9.24
CA PRO A 837 -28.61 -16.12 8.13
C PRO A 837 -27.71 -17.37 8.10
N THR A 838 -28.31 -18.56 7.97
CA THR A 838 -27.58 -19.85 7.99
C THR A 838 -26.38 -19.86 7.03
N ILE A 839 -26.55 -19.28 5.85
CA ILE A 839 -25.53 -19.11 4.82
C ILE A 839 -24.23 -18.45 5.29
N ILE A 840 -24.27 -17.54 6.27
CA ILE A 840 -23.07 -16.90 6.84
C ILE A 840 -22.37 -17.86 7.80
N CYS A 841 -23.11 -18.53 8.68
CA CYS A 841 -22.55 -19.54 9.58
C CYS A 841 -21.94 -20.72 8.81
N ASP A 842 -22.63 -21.21 7.78
CA ASP A 842 -22.15 -22.29 6.92
C ASP A 842 -20.87 -21.88 6.19
N LEU A 843 -20.83 -20.69 5.58
CA LEU A 843 -19.63 -20.14 4.95
C LEU A 843 -18.45 -20.08 5.92
N LEU A 844 -18.64 -19.55 7.13
CA LEU A 844 -17.53 -19.41 8.08
C LEU A 844 -17.00 -20.78 8.55
N LEU A 845 -17.87 -21.79 8.68
CA LEU A 845 -17.44 -23.17 8.94
C LEU A 845 -16.68 -23.76 7.74
N GLU A 846 -17.15 -23.56 6.51
CA GLU A 846 -16.47 -23.97 5.27
C GLU A 846 -15.08 -23.33 5.17
N VAL A 847 -14.97 -22.01 5.41
CA VAL A 847 -13.69 -21.27 5.48
C VAL A 847 -12.77 -21.86 6.54
N ASN A 848 -13.28 -22.23 7.71
CA ASN A 848 -12.47 -22.78 8.79
C ASN A 848 -11.90 -24.17 8.47
N ASN A 849 -12.69 -25.02 7.81
CA ASN A 849 -12.21 -26.29 7.26
C ASN A 849 -11.12 -26.03 6.22
N HIS A 850 -11.37 -25.13 5.27
CA HIS A 850 -10.42 -24.81 4.19
C HIS A 850 -9.08 -24.26 4.71
N ILE A 851 -9.08 -23.37 5.72
CA ILE A 851 -7.85 -22.93 6.41
C ILE A 851 -7.12 -24.12 7.06
N SER A 852 -7.85 -25.10 7.58
CA SER A 852 -7.28 -26.30 8.21
C SER A 852 -6.72 -27.28 7.18
N ASP A 853 -7.38 -27.44 6.02
CA ASP A 853 -6.92 -28.26 4.91
C ASP A 853 -5.65 -27.69 4.28
N LEU A 854 -5.60 -26.37 4.05
CA LEU A 854 -4.40 -25.65 3.57
C LEU A 854 -3.20 -25.81 4.52
N LYS A 855 -3.43 -26.04 5.81
CA LYS A 855 -2.37 -26.34 6.79
C LYS A 855 -1.88 -27.80 6.74
N GLN A 856 -2.72 -28.74 6.31
CA GLN A 856 -2.38 -30.17 6.27
C GLN A 856 -1.74 -30.63 4.95
N HIS A 857 -2.03 -29.98 3.82
CA HIS A 857 -1.61 -30.43 2.49
C HIS A 857 -0.12 -30.22 2.13
N GLN A 858 0.77 -29.98 3.11
CA GLN A 858 2.22 -29.88 2.89
C GLN A 858 2.97 -31.01 3.60
N GLY A 859 3.69 -31.82 2.81
CA GLY A 859 4.34 -33.05 3.27
C GLY A 859 5.57 -32.85 4.16
N TYR A 860 5.96 -33.94 4.84
CA TYR A 860 7.12 -34.03 5.72
C TYR A 860 8.39 -33.35 5.16
N GLY A 861 8.77 -32.19 5.70
CA GLY A 861 10.10 -31.61 5.47
C GLY A 861 10.21 -30.08 5.49
N HIS A 862 9.11 -29.33 5.38
CA HIS A 862 9.15 -27.85 5.36
C HIS A 862 8.26 -27.22 6.43
N SER A 863 8.71 -26.06 6.92
CA SER A 863 8.15 -25.38 8.09
C SER A 863 6.99 -24.44 7.72
N GLY A 864 5.77 -24.83 8.07
CA GLY A 864 4.56 -24.01 7.91
C GLY A 864 3.98 -24.03 6.50
N SER A 865 2.65 -23.89 6.38
CA SER A 865 2.00 -23.78 5.07
C SER A 865 2.31 -22.44 4.42
N THR A 866 2.62 -22.47 3.12
CA THR A 866 2.90 -21.26 2.32
C THR A 866 1.64 -20.53 1.85
N SER A 867 0.45 -21.12 2.02
CA SER A 867 -0.82 -20.61 1.51
C SER A 867 -1.87 -20.47 2.61
N ASP A 868 -2.77 -19.49 2.45
CA ASP A 868 -3.85 -19.19 3.41
C ASP A 868 -5.04 -18.55 2.68
N VAL A 869 -6.22 -18.55 3.31
CA VAL A 869 -7.44 -17.90 2.80
C VAL A 869 -7.33 -16.39 3.05
N LEU A 870 -7.14 -15.60 2.00
CA LEU A 870 -6.95 -14.15 2.11
C LEU A 870 -8.26 -13.38 2.16
N GLU A 871 -9.30 -13.87 1.48
CA GLU A 871 -10.58 -13.16 1.29
C GLU A 871 -11.77 -14.10 1.60
N ILE A 872 -12.84 -13.55 2.18
CA ILE A 872 -14.13 -14.22 2.45
C ILE A 872 -15.29 -13.47 1.74
N ILE A 873 -15.13 -12.17 1.56
CA ILE A 873 -16.06 -11.25 0.89
C ILE A 873 -15.24 -10.44 -0.12
N PRO A 874 -15.71 -10.24 -1.36
CA PRO A 874 -15.06 -9.39 -2.34
C PRO A 874 -14.60 -8.06 -1.76
N VAL A 875 -13.31 -7.74 -1.89
CA VAL A 875 -12.70 -6.53 -1.30
C VAL A 875 -13.44 -5.24 -1.68
N GLN A 876 -14.10 -5.21 -2.84
CA GLN A 876 -14.97 -4.12 -3.31
C GLN A 876 -16.11 -3.81 -2.33
N GLN A 877 -16.71 -4.82 -1.70
CA GLN A 877 -17.82 -4.64 -0.76
C GLN A 877 -17.34 -4.03 0.58
N LEU A 878 -16.06 -4.19 0.92
CA LEU A 878 -15.43 -3.63 2.12
C LEU A 878 -15.13 -2.12 1.98
N PHE A 879 -15.26 -1.55 0.78
CA PHE A 879 -15.15 -0.12 0.50
C PHE A 879 -16.50 0.63 0.53
N ASP A 880 -17.53 0.07 1.19
CA ASP A 880 -18.73 0.81 1.58
C ASP A 880 -18.31 2.04 2.42
N ASP A 881 -18.66 3.25 1.98
CA ASP A 881 -18.10 4.50 2.53
C ASP A 881 -18.21 4.60 4.06
N THR A 882 -19.32 4.13 4.65
CA THR A 882 -19.52 4.23 6.11
C THR A 882 -18.65 3.23 6.85
N PHE A 883 -18.62 1.98 6.39
CA PHE A 883 -17.80 0.91 6.98
C PHE A 883 -16.30 1.20 6.84
N TYR A 884 -15.88 1.58 5.63
CA TYR A 884 -14.49 1.85 5.30
C TYR A 884 -13.94 3.05 6.09
N GLN A 885 -14.67 4.17 6.12
CA GLN A 885 -14.24 5.35 6.89
C GLN A 885 -14.14 5.03 8.38
N TYR A 886 -15.06 4.26 8.93
CA TYR A 886 -15.04 3.80 10.32
C TYR A 886 -13.75 3.01 10.63
N LEU A 887 -13.50 1.94 9.89
CA LEU A 887 -12.38 1.04 10.12
C LEU A 887 -11.04 1.73 9.85
N ALA A 888 -10.92 2.47 8.74
CA ALA A 888 -9.70 3.18 8.38
C ALA A 888 -9.33 4.26 9.41
N SER A 889 -10.31 5.04 9.88
CA SER A 889 -10.10 6.03 10.95
C SER A 889 -9.71 5.36 12.27
N HIS A 890 -10.30 4.21 12.60
CA HIS A 890 -9.99 3.49 13.82
C HIS A 890 -8.55 2.95 13.82
N ASN A 891 -8.16 2.20 12.80
CA ASN A 891 -6.82 1.66 12.65
C ASN A 891 -5.76 2.79 12.63
N GLU A 892 -6.02 3.90 11.93
CA GLU A 892 -5.12 5.05 11.89
C GLU A 892 -4.87 5.65 13.28
N ARG A 893 -5.90 5.73 14.14
CA ARG A 893 -5.75 6.16 15.55
C ARG A 893 -4.91 5.16 16.35
N MET A 894 -5.18 3.86 16.21
CA MET A 894 -4.46 2.81 16.96
C MET A 894 -2.97 2.77 16.60
N LEU A 895 -2.63 2.82 15.30
CA LEU A 895 -1.24 2.86 14.83
C LEU A 895 -0.48 4.07 15.37
N LYS A 896 -1.10 5.26 15.37
CA LYS A 896 -0.50 6.49 15.92
C LYS A 896 -0.30 6.43 17.42
N LEU A 897 -1.30 5.93 18.17
CA LEU A 897 -1.22 5.76 19.63
C LEU A 897 -0.08 4.80 20.01
N GLN A 898 0.02 3.68 19.31
CA GLN A 898 1.07 2.68 19.53
C GLN A 898 2.45 3.24 19.20
N ALA A 899 2.60 3.91 18.06
CA ALA A 899 3.87 4.53 17.63
C ALA A 899 4.35 5.63 18.60
N HIS A 900 3.44 6.51 19.05
CA HIS A 900 3.76 7.56 20.02
C HIS A 900 4.16 6.97 21.37
N THR A 901 3.39 5.99 21.88
CA THR A 901 3.69 5.32 23.15
C THR A 901 5.05 4.62 23.10
N LEU A 902 5.33 3.86 22.03
CA LEU A 902 6.61 3.17 21.85
C LEU A 902 7.79 4.13 21.86
N LEU A 903 7.73 5.24 21.11
CA LEU A 903 8.80 6.25 21.10
C LEU A 903 9.03 6.89 22.48
N LYS A 904 7.96 7.07 23.26
CA LYS A 904 8.04 7.60 24.63
C LYS A 904 8.71 6.60 25.58
N LEU A 905 8.34 5.32 25.53
CA LEU A 905 8.97 4.27 26.34
C LEU A 905 10.44 4.04 25.95
N GLU A 906 10.74 4.04 24.66
CA GLU A 906 12.10 3.94 24.13
C GLU A 906 12.98 5.07 24.66
N LYS A 907 12.48 6.32 24.67
CA LYS A 907 13.18 7.45 25.27
C LYS A 907 13.43 7.26 26.78
N TYR A 908 12.47 6.71 27.52
CA TYR A 908 12.67 6.40 28.94
C TYR A 908 13.65 5.25 29.20
N TYR A 909 13.70 4.25 28.32
CA TYR A 909 14.67 3.15 28.39
C TYR A 909 16.10 3.66 28.18
N LEU A 910 16.29 4.56 27.21
CA LEU A 910 17.57 5.20 26.92
C LEU A 910 17.97 6.28 27.95
N GLU A 911 17.01 6.90 28.66
CA GLU A 911 17.25 7.94 29.67
C GLU A 911 16.50 7.68 31.01
N PRO A 912 16.91 6.67 31.81
CA PRO A 912 16.17 6.28 33.02
C PRO A 912 16.04 7.40 34.08
N GLN A 913 16.99 8.34 34.11
CA GLN A 913 17.00 9.50 35.00
C GLN A 913 15.84 10.51 34.78
N VAL A 914 15.04 10.39 33.71
CA VAL A 914 13.90 11.29 33.44
C VAL A 914 12.65 10.91 34.27
N LEU A 915 12.63 9.75 34.93
CA LEU A 915 11.53 9.32 35.80
C LEU A 915 11.56 10.03 37.17
N SER A 916 10.81 11.14 37.29
CA SER A 916 10.49 11.73 38.60
C SER A 916 9.68 10.74 39.44
N ARG A 917 10.18 10.42 40.64
CA ARG A 917 9.63 9.39 41.51
C ARG A 917 8.31 9.78 42.21
N ASP A 918 7.44 8.78 42.32
CA ASP A 918 6.47 8.50 43.40
C ASP A 918 5.10 9.24 43.51
N ASP A 919 4.88 10.44 42.97
CA ASP A 919 3.59 11.17 43.19
C ASP A 919 2.40 10.74 42.31
N ILE A 920 2.61 9.94 41.26
CA ILE A 920 1.59 9.69 40.20
C ILE A 920 0.61 8.54 40.56
N SER A 921 0.86 7.78 41.62
CA SER A 921 0.18 6.50 41.90
C SER A 921 -1.22 6.63 42.51
N GLU A 922 -1.40 7.14 43.73
CA GLU A 922 -2.66 6.94 44.48
C GLU A 922 -3.86 7.73 43.95
N LYS A 923 -3.71 9.04 43.68
CA LYS A 923 -4.83 9.86 43.16
C LYS A 923 -5.34 9.32 41.83
N LEU A 924 -4.45 8.75 41.02
CA LEU A 924 -4.79 8.22 39.72
C LEU A 924 -5.45 6.84 39.82
N LYS A 925 -5.02 5.98 40.77
CA LYS A 925 -5.74 4.76 41.15
C LYS A 925 -7.16 5.06 41.64
N LEU A 926 -7.32 6.01 42.55
CA LEU A 926 -8.62 6.46 43.06
C LEU A 926 -9.54 6.96 41.94
N GLY A 927 -9.01 7.80 41.05
CA GLY A 927 -9.75 8.29 39.88
C GLY A 927 -10.15 7.18 38.91
N MET A 928 -9.28 6.20 38.68
CA MET A 928 -9.58 5.04 37.84
C MET A 928 -10.66 4.15 38.47
N LEU A 929 -10.63 3.90 39.78
CA LEU A 929 -11.69 3.16 40.47
C LEU A 929 -13.04 3.86 40.34
N GLU A 930 -13.06 5.19 40.48
CA GLU A 930 -14.28 6.01 40.31
C GLU A 930 -14.81 5.98 38.87
N LEU A 931 -13.94 6.11 37.87
CA LEU A 931 -14.29 6.01 36.44
C LEU A 931 -14.87 4.63 36.08
N LEU A 932 -14.24 3.56 36.58
CA LEU A 932 -14.67 2.17 36.36
C LEU A 932 -15.88 1.77 37.22
N LYS A 933 -16.42 2.69 38.04
CA LYS A 933 -17.51 2.46 39.00
C LYS A 933 -17.22 1.31 39.99
N LEU A 934 -15.94 1.10 40.30
CA LEU A 934 -15.47 0.09 41.24
C LEU A 934 -15.45 0.65 42.68
N PRO A 935 -15.88 -0.12 43.70
CA PRO A 935 -15.88 0.33 45.09
C PRO A 935 -14.54 0.87 45.58
N LYS A 936 -14.54 2.01 46.29
CA LYS A 936 -13.32 2.59 46.89
C LYS A 936 -12.70 1.73 48.00
N GLN A 937 -13.43 0.72 48.49
CA GLN A 937 -12.99 -0.31 49.44
C GLN A 937 -12.09 -1.39 48.79
N ILE A 938 -11.64 -1.17 47.55
CA ILE A 938 -10.74 -2.05 46.78
C ILE A 938 -9.26 -1.58 46.90
N MET A 939 -9.00 -0.46 47.57
CA MET A 939 -7.67 -0.13 48.13
C MET A 939 -7.62 -0.52 49.60
#